data_AF-A0A2P7YJ35-F1
#
_entry.id   AF-A0A2P7YJ35-F1
#
_cell.length_a   1.000
_cell.length_b   1.000
_cell.length_c   1.000
_cell.angle_alpha   90.00
_cell.angle_beta   90.00
_cell.angle_gamma   90.00
#
_symmetry.space_group_name_H-M   'P 1'
#
loop_
_entity.id
_entity.type
_entity.pdbx_description
1 polymer ?
#
loop_
_entity_poly.entity_id
_entity_poly.type
_entity_poly.pdbx_seq_one_letter_code
_entity_poly.pdbx_strand_id
1 'polypeptide(L)'
;MKATITFSLVASLFAATIASPIARDKRIYFKKPFDVNAGSLQNIHIEYHDKDFEGDLRLVHGGCDINGPHESHHEIGKTFIKRDTKPDRFVWIIPQDAIHQGCIHAYSGTTLVGRSHPIGVSRSIRKRQSIADVADPSGPWFEGVAYLQNKTNDPTIVAEAKSKKIAIVGGGMSGLLTSLLLDSVGMTNWHIIESSQRVGGRVRTKYLAGSRPEDYQYQEMGPMRFPVAIRYADTNETLEIQDHKMVFQLAETLNKLNGNNSDLAVRFIRWIQSSPNTPTNSRGGRLANGLIPSAAQVRANSSLVGPAQTPPNAAAVNAASDNFTSFIDLSRERVASLASNVYKAHKEAIARGIFSFSETAYVRYELGQSPNVTDFVAGTDNGSLWGDWYDNVYFSATDWRTIDKGIEMLPRAFGPLIKDRVTYGRKIEGLTHNPSSNKIAVNWRNDPFQQTPESEEYDYAVVAAPFTKVRLWRTPQYSSLLSRAIATMNYSPSCKVALHYQTRFWEHLDPPIIGGCGSTDIPGLGNICYPSYAINSSGPGVILGSYASGTAARSLAALSEADHVALVQRAMVEAHGPIAAEQFTGNYNRQCWETDEHQAGAWAAPAVGQQDLYLPAYYQTEFKTIFIGEHTSYTHAWIFSALDSAVRGTAQLLLDLGLVDEAKQVAQEWMGRWIEI
;
A
#
# COMPACT_ATOMS: atom_id res chain seq x y z
N MET A 1 12.46 48.72 -75.85
CA MET A 1 12.84 47.34 -75.47
C MET A 1 11.82 46.82 -74.47
N LYS A 2 11.24 45.64 -74.77
CA LYS A 2 10.61 44.62 -73.89
C LYS A 2 9.85 45.08 -72.63
N ALA A 3 8.69 44.57 -72.25
CA ALA A 3 7.65 43.71 -72.81
C ALA A 3 6.52 43.70 -71.74
N THR A 4 5.33 43.43 -72.21
CA THR A 4 4.02 43.21 -71.55
C THR A 4 4.04 42.43 -70.22
N ILE A 5 3.04 42.65 -69.35
CA ILE A 5 2.02 41.65 -68.95
C ILE A 5 0.92 42.34 -68.11
N THR A 6 -0.31 42.16 -68.56
CA THR A 6 -1.60 42.54 -67.96
C THR A 6 -2.10 41.47 -66.99
N PHE A 7 -2.77 41.84 -65.90
CA PHE A 7 -3.79 40.99 -65.24
C PHE A 7 -4.90 41.82 -64.61
N SER A 8 -6.13 41.46 -64.96
CA SER A 8 -7.40 42.05 -64.52
C SER A 8 -7.76 41.65 -63.09
N LEU A 9 -8.30 42.58 -62.29
CA LEU A 9 -8.95 42.30 -61.01
C LEU A 9 -10.47 42.45 -61.15
N VAL A 10 -11.18 41.36 -60.86
CA VAL A 10 -12.64 41.22 -60.90
C VAL A 10 -13.26 41.67 -59.57
N ALA A 11 -14.43 42.29 -59.67
CA ALA A 11 -15.23 42.90 -58.62
C ALA A 11 -15.62 41.95 -57.47
N SER A 12 -15.61 42.50 -56.26
CA SER A 12 -16.08 41.87 -55.02
C SER A 12 -17.59 42.09 -54.87
N LEU A 13 -18.37 41.01 -54.93
CA LEU A 13 -19.79 41.01 -54.55
C LEU A 13 -19.92 40.56 -53.09
N PHE A 14 -20.50 41.43 -52.27
CA PHE A 14 -20.90 41.15 -50.89
C PHE A 14 -21.99 40.08 -50.86
N ALA A 15 -21.71 38.94 -50.22
CA ALA A 15 -22.73 38.00 -49.79
C ALA A 15 -23.13 38.33 -48.35
N ALA A 16 -24.40 38.71 -48.17
CA ALA A 16 -25.00 38.98 -46.89
C ALA A 16 -24.98 37.73 -45.99
N THR A 17 -24.32 37.83 -44.85
CA THR A 17 -24.46 36.85 -43.76
C THR A 17 -25.86 36.98 -43.16
N ILE A 18 -26.71 35.99 -43.41
CA ILE A 18 -27.95 35.79 -42.66
C ILE A 18 -27.53 35.44 -41.23
N ALA A 19 -27.69 36.40 -40.31
CA ALA A 19 -27.54 36.16 -38.89
C ALA A 19 -28.69 35.26 -38.44
N SER A 20 -28.41 33.98 -38.24
CA SER A 20 -29.28 33.09 -37.47
C SER A 20 -29.46 33.69 -36.07
N PRO A 21 -30.68 33.72 -35.51
CA PRO A 21 -30.89 34.23 -34.17
C PRO A 21 -30.12 33.35 -33.19
N ILE A 22 -29.17 33.94 -32.47
CA ILE A 22 -28.47 33.31 -31.36
C ILE A 22 -29.55 32.90 -30.34
N ALA A 23 -29.75 31.59 -30.18
CA ALA A 23 -30.68 31.01 -29.23
C ALA A 23 -30.38 31.56 -27.82
N ARG A 24 -31.28 32.42 -27.34
CA ARG A 24 -31.26 33.06 -26.01
C ARG A 24 -31.71 32.12 -24.86
N ASP A 25 -31.86 30.83 -25.11
CA ASP A 25 -32.54 29.89 -24.20
C ASP A 25 -31.63 28.71 -23.77
N LYS A 26 -30.33 28.96 -23.61
CA LYS A 26 -29.43 27.97 -22.97
C LYS A 26 -29.53 28.15 -21.45
N ARG A 27 -30.26 27.26 -20.79
CA ARG A 27 -30.44 27.26 -19.33
C ARG A 27 -29.29 26.55 -18.61
N ILE A 28 -28.61 25.66 -19.35
CA ILE A 28 -27.52 24.82 -18.87
C ILE A 28 -26.26 25.06 -19.70
N TYR A 29 -25.13 25.26 -19.01
CA TYR A 29 -23.81 25.46 -19.59
C TYR A 29 -22.83 24.39 -19.10
N PHE A 30 -21.91 24.00 -19.98
CA PHE A 30 -20.86 23.03 -19.68
C PHE A 30 -19.51 23.74 -19.55
N LYS A 31 -18.74 23.44 -18.49
CA LYS A 31 -17.37 23.98 -18.36
C LYS A 31 -16.36 23.13 -19.12
N LYS A 32 -15.22 23.75 -19.45
CA LYS A 32 -13.99 23.08 -19.89
C LYS A 32 -13.56 22.00 -18.86
N PRO A 33 -12.86 20.93 -19.28
CA PRO A 33 -12.12 20.78 -20.54
C PRO A 33 -12.92 20.13 -21.68
N PHE A 34 -12.56 20.48 -22.92
CA PHE A 34 -13.19 19.98 -24.15
C PHE A 34 -12.30 18.97 -24.88
N ASP A 35 -11.31 18.39 -24.20
CA ASP A 35 -10.45 17.33 -24.74
C ASP A 35 -10.43 16.16 -23.75
N VAL A 36 -10.76 14.97 -24.24
CA VAL A 36 -10.89 13.76 -23.43
C VAL A 36 -10.32 12.54 -24.15
N ASN A 37 -9.93 11.52 -23.39
CA ASN A 37 -9.44 10.27 -23.94
C ASN A 37 -10.56 9.24 -24.04
N ALA A 38 -10.67 8.56 -25.19
CA ALA A 38 -11.56 7.42 -25.35
C ALA A 38 -11.19 6.30 -24.35
N GLY A 39 -12.19 5.65 -23.75
CA GLY A 39 -11.98 4.63 -22.72
C GLY A 39 -11.56 5.17 -21.36
N SER A 40 -11.75 6.47 -21.11
CA SER A 40 -11.44 7.09 -19.82
C SER A 40 -12.70 7.55 -19.08
N LEU A 41 -12.51 7.96 -17.83
CA LEU A 41 -13.55 8.48 -16.96
C LEU A 41 -13.38 10.00 -16.79
N GLN A 42 -14.44 10.78 -16.89
CA GLN A 42 -14.38 12.24 -16.76
C GLN A 42 -15.59 12.80 -16.02
N ASN A 43 -15.38 13.79 -15.15
CA ASN A 43 -16.49 14.62 -14.68
C ASN A 43 -16.87 15.66 -15.75
N ILE A 44 -18.16 15.74 -16.09
CA ILE A 44 -18.75 16.84 -16.85
C ILE A 44 -19.27 17.86 -15.86
N HIS A 45 -18.74 19.07 -15.93
CA HIS A 45 -19.15 20.17 -15.06
C HIS A 45 -20.29 20.97 -15.66
N ILE A 46 -21.32 21.22 -14.85
CA ILE A 46 -22.55 21.86 -15.28
C ILE A 46 -22.83 23.12 -14.47
N GLU A 47 -23.22 24.20 -15.16
CA GLU A 47 -23.74 25.42 -14.56
C GLU A 47 -25.18 25.66 -14.99
N TYR A 48 -26.01 26.05 -14.02
CA TYR A 48 -27.41 26.40 -14.23
C TYR A 48 -27.53 27.92 -14.17
N HIS A 49 -27.76 28.55 -15.32
CA HIS A 49 -28.02 29.99 -15.38
C HIS A 49 -29.46 30.31 -14.95
N ASP A 50 -30.38 29.37 -15.18
CA ASP A 50 -31.73 29.40 -14.63
C ASP A 50 -31.71 28.86 -13.20
N LYS A 51 -31.78 29.77 -12.23
CA LYS A 51 -31.79 29.45 -10.80
C LYS A 51 -33.07 28.70 -10.37
N ASP A 52 -34.13 28.77 -11.14
CA ASP A 52 -35.40 28.12 -10.85
C ASP A 52 -35.61 26.82 -11.65
N PHE A 53 -34.62 26.41 -12.47
CA PHE A 53 -34.68 25.17 -13.22
C PHE A 53 -34.95 23.96 -12.32
N GLU A 54 -36.04 23.26 -12.64
CA GLU A 54 -36.52 22.04 -11.99
C GLU A 54 -37.13 21.14 -13.06
N GLY A 55 -36.82 19.85 -13.03
CA GLY A 55 -37.33 18.89 -14.00
C GLY A 55 -36.33 17.79 -14.38
N ASP A 56 -36.75 16.88 -15.26
CA ASP A 56 -35.88 15.86 -15.82
C ASP A 56 -34.75 16.47 -16.64
N LEU A 57 -33.52 16.05 -16.37
CA LEU A 57 -32.33 16.39 -17.13
C LEU A 57 -31.71 15.10 -17.68
N ARG A 58 -31.56 15.04 -19.00
CA ARG A 58 -30.90 13.95 -19.72
C ARG A 58 -29.69 14.48 -20.46
N LEU A 59 -28.52 13.89 -20.22
CA LEU A 59 -27.28 14.21 -20.92
C LEU A 59 -26.93 13.12 -21.92
N VAL A 60 -26.65 13.53 -23.15
CA VAL A 60 -26.27 12.61 -24.23
C VAL A 60 -25.08 13.16 -25.01
N HIS A 61 -24.28 12.27 -25.58
CA HIS A 61 -23.20 12.61 -26.50
C HIS A 61 -23.56 12.19 -27.93
N GLY A 62 -23.30 13.06 -28.90
CA GLY A 62 -23.61 12.81 -30.32
C GLY A 62 -23.02 13.86 -31.24
N GLY A 63 -23.40 13.84 -32.52
CA GLY A 63 -23.08 14.93 -33.45
C GLY A 63 -23.60 16.27 -32.95
N CYS A 64 -22.91 17.38 -33.22
CA CYS A 64 -23.31 18.70 -32.74
C CYS A 64 -24.58 19.24 -33.41
N ASP A 65 -25.09 18.54 -34.43
CA ASP A 65 -26.26 18.85 -35.24
C ASP A 65 -27.49 17.98 -34.92
N ILE A 66 -27.40 17.06 -33.94
CA ILE A 66 -28.54 16.22 -33.56
C ILE A 66 -29.74 17.07 -33.08
N ASN A 67 -30.95 16.63 -33.45
CA ASN A 67 -32.20 17.33 -33.19
C ASN A 67 -32.98 16.77 -31.99
N GLY A 68 -32.59 15.60 -31.49
CA GLY A 68 -33.21 15.00 -30.31
C GLY A 68 -32.34 13.93 -29.65
N PRO A 69 -32.69 13.51 -28.42
CA PRO A 69 -31.88 12.55 -27.67
C PRO A 69 -31.84 11.14 -28.28
N HIS A 70 -32.77 10.80 -29.17
CA HIS A 70 -32.81 9.50 -29.86
C HIS A 70 -31.77 9.38 -30.99
N GLU A 71 -31.26 10.50 -31.49
CA GLU A 71 -30.17 10.56 -32.48
C GLU A 71 -28.78 10.57 -31.83
N SER A 72 -28.72 10.44 -30.49
CA SER A 72 -27.45 10.42 -29.78
C SER A 72 -26.67 9.12 -30.03
N HIS A 73 -25.35 9.21 -29.93
CA HIS A 73 -24.50 8.02 -29.96
C HIS A 73 -24.66 7.22 -28.67
N HIS A 74 -24.66 7.89 -27.52
CA HIS A 74 -24.86 7.25 -26.23
C HIS A 74 -25.39 8.25 -25.20
N GLU A 75 -26.08 7.72 -24.20
CA GLU A 75 -26.47 8.45 -23.02
C GLU A 75 -25.32 8.51 -22.01
N ILE A 76 -25.15 9.69 -21.41
CA ILE A 76 -24.16 9.92 -20.35
C ILE A 76 -24.83 9.65 -18.99
N GLY A 77 -26.03 10.19 -18.80
CA GLY A 77 -26.82 9.97 -17.59
C GLY A 77 -28.14 10.75 -17.63
N LYS A 78 -29.05 10.39 -16.72
CA LYS A 78 -30.35 11.01 -16.56
C LYS A 78 -30.66 11.20 -15.07
N THR A 79 -31.28 12.32 -14.72
CA THR A 79 -31.76 12.57 -13.35
C THR A 79 -32.89 13.57 -13.31
N PHE A 80 -33.56 13.68 -12.16
CA PHE A 80 -34.51 14.75 -11.88
C PHE A 80 -33.85 15.83 -11.03
N ILE A 81 -33.80 17.06 -11.55
CA ILE A 81 -33.19 18.22 -10.90
C ILE A 81 -34.23 18.90 -10.02
N LYS A 82 -33.93 19.08 -8.74
CA LYS A 82 -34.73 19.90 -7.82
C LYS A 82 -34.12 21.30 -7.69
N ARG A 83 -34.93 22.29 -7.31
CA ARG A 83 -34.48 23.69 -7.22
C ARG A 83 -33.37 23.90 -6.17
N ASP A 84 -33.49 23.20 -5.05
CA ASP A 84 -32.61 23.28 -3.88
C ASP A 84 -31.38 22.35 -3.99
N THR A 85 -31.49 21.27 -4.75
CA THR A 85 -30.40 20.29 -4.95
C THR A 85 -30.09 20.11 -6.42
N LYS A 86 -29.12 20.89 -6.92
CA LYS A 86 -28.66 20.83 -8.32
C LYS A 86 -27.29 20.16 -8.43
N PRO A 87 -27.16 19.06 -9.19
CA PRO A 87 -25.88 18.42 -9.43
C PRO A 87 -25.00 19.30 -10.32
N ASP A 88 -23.81 19.61 -9.83
CA ASP A 88 -22.81 20.39 -10.54
C ASP A 88 -21.89 19.50 -11.40
N ARG A 89 -21.96 18.17 -11.23
CA ARG A 89 -21.16 17.21 -12.02
C ARG A 89 -21.95 15.97 -12.44
N PHE A 90 -21.59 15.45 -13.60
CA PHE A 90 -22.00 14.14 -14.08
C PHE A 90 -20.76 13.29 -14.36
N VAL A 91 -20.86 11.99 -14.14
CA VAL A 91 -19.80 11.05 -14.47
C VAL A 91 -19.99 10.57 -15.91
N TRP A 92 -18.95 10.74 -16.73
CA TRP A 92 -18.92 10.27 -18.11
C TRP A 92 -17.88 9.17 -18.28
N ILE A 93 -18.37 7.95 -18.50
CA ILE A 93 -17.56 6.84 -19.01
C ILE A 93 -17.52 6.99 -20.53
N ILE A 94 -16.37 7.35 -21.08
CA ILE A 94 -16.25 7.69 -22.51
C ILE A 94 -16.05 6.40 -23.32
N PRO A 95 -17.00 6.02 -24.20
CA PRO A 95 -16.84 4.83 -25.03
C PRO A 95 -15.62 4.91 -25.95
N GLN A 96 -15.08 3.75 -26.34
CA GLN A 96 -13.93 3.67 -27.24
C GLN A 96 -14.23 4.22 -28.64
N ASP A 97 -15.48 4.17 -29.05
CA ASP A 97 -16.04 4.64 -30.30
C ASP A 97 -16.66 6.05 -30.20
N ALA A 98 -16.45 6.77 -29.09
CA ALA A 98 -16.98 8.12 -28.92
C ALA A 98 -16.59 9.06 -30.09
N ILE A 99 -17.59 9.80 -30.57
CA ILE A 99 -17.46 10.70 -31.73
C ILE A 99 -16.44 11.81 -31.44
N HIS A 100 -15.36 11.86 -32.21
CA HIS A 100 -14.42 12.98 -32.20
C HIS A 100 -15.09 14.24 -32.76
N GLN A 101 -14.92 15.39 -32.09
CA GLN A 101 -15.66 16.64 -32.36
C GLN A 101 -17.19 16.52 -32.18
N GLY A 102 -17.66 15.55 -31.38
CA GLY A 102 -19.05 15.47 -30.93
C GLY A 102 -19.37 16.52 -29.86
N CYS A 103 -20.65 16.74 -29.57
CA CYS A 103 -21.11 17.64 -28.52
C CYS A 103 -21.89 16.88 -27.44
N ILE A 104 -21.80 17.36 -26.21
CA ILE A 104 -22.72 16.99 -25.12
C ILE A 104 -23.97 17.85 -25.23
N HIS A 105 -25.12 17.20 -25.14
CA HIS A 105 -26.44 17.82 -25.20
C HIS A 105 -27.19 17.55 -23.91
N ALA A 106 -27.77 18.61 -23.34
CA ALA A 106 -28.68 18.55 -22.20
C ALA A 106 -30.12 18.73 -22.69
N TYR A 107 -30.97 17.74 -22.41
CA TYR A 107 -32.40 17.76 -22.74
C TYR A 107 -33.25 17.75 -21.47
N SER A 108 -34.35 18.50 -21.49
CA SER A 108 -35.47 18.39 -20.56
C SER A 108 -36.70 17.90 -21.31
N GLY A 109 -37.07 16.64 -21.12
CA GLY A 109 -38.01 15.95 -22.01
C GLY A 109 -37.46 15.87 -23.44
N THR A 110 -38.11 16.55 -24.39
CA THR A 110 -37.66 16.68 -25.78
C THR A 110 -36.98 18.02 -26.08
N THR A 111 -36.98 18.97 -25.15
CA THR A 111 -36.45 20.31 -25.35
C THR A 111 -34.95 20.36 -25.06
N LEU A 112 -34.15 20.87 -26.00
CA LEU A 112 -32.72 21.12 -25.79
C LEU A 112 -32.54 22.33 -24.87
N VAL A 113 -31.95 22.12 -23.70
CA VAL A 113 -31.73 23.14 -22.66
C VAL A 113 -30.26 23.55 -22.49
N GLY A 114 -29.34 22.82 -23.13
CA GLY A 114 -27.90 23.14 -23.15
C GLY A 114 -27.14 22.32 -24.19
N ARG A 115 -26.05 22.89 -24.73
CA ARG A 115 -25.13 22.21 -25.66
C ARG A 115 -23.70 22.68 -25.40
N SER A 116 -22.75 21.74 -25.28
CA SER A 116 -21.32 22.02 -25.11
C SER A 116 -20.67 22.53 -26.41
N HIS A 117 -19.41 22.95 -26.31
CA HIS A 117 -18.55 23.05 -27.50
C HIS A 117 -18.19 21.64 -28.00
N PRO A 118 -17.78 21.48 -29.27
CA PRO A 118 -17.24 20.23 -29.77
C PRO A 118 -16.10 19.73 -28.88
N ILE A 119 -16.10 18.43 -28.61
CA ILE A 119 -15.15 17.77 -27.72
C ILE A 119 -14.16 16.98 -28.55
N GLY A 120 -12.88 17.30 -28.41
CA GLY A 120 -11.79 16.49 -28.94
C GLY A 120 -11.72 15.16 -28.18
N VAL A 121 -12.01 14.07 -28.88
CA VAL A 121 -11.80 12.72 -28.34
C VAL A 121 -10.52 12.15 -28.96
N SER A 122 -9.47 11.98 -28.17
CA SER A 122 -8.25 11.28 -28.58
C SER A 122 -8.38 9.79 -28.32
N ARG A 123 -8.01 8.97 -29.30
CA ARG A 123 -7.85 7.52 -29.09
C ARG A 123 -6.52 7.27 -28.40
N SER A 124 -6.56 6.61 -27.24
CA SER A 124 -5.36 6.07 -26.63
C SER A 124 -4.80 4.94 -27.51
N ILE A 125 -3.51 4.98 -27.85
CA ILE A 125 -2.83 3.99 -28.72
C ILE A 125 -2.49 2.70 -27.94
N ARG A 126 -3.00 2.50 -26.71
CA ARG A 126 -2.79 1.25 -25.97
C ARG A 126 -3.59 0.10 -26.60
N LYS A 127 -2.89 -0.87 -27.21
CA LYS A 127 -3.45 -2.09 -27.82
C LYS A 127 -4.22 -2.93 -26.78
N ARG A 128 -5.40 -3.44 -27.18
CA ARG A 128 -6.24 -4.38 -26.40
C ARG A 128 -5.53 -5.71 -26.11
N GLN A 129 -5.67 -6.18 -24.87
CA GLN A 129 -6.05 -7.57 -24.58
C GLN A 129 -7.53 -7.57 -24.10
N SER A 130 -8.19 -8.72 -23.96
CA SER A 130 -9.65 -8.79 -23.71
C SER A 130 -10.03 -8.38 -22.28
N ILE A 131 -11.32 -8.19 -21.97
CA ILE A 131 -11.80 -7.82 -20.62
C ILE A 131 -11.44 -8.88 -19.55
N ALA A 132 -11.21 -10.13 -19.95
CA ALA A 132 -10.66 -11.18 -19.09
C ALA A 132 -9.12 -11.09 -18.90
N ASP A 133 -8.44 -10.32 -19.75
CA ASP A 133 -6.99 -10.05 -19.71
C ASP A 133 -6.65 -8.62 -19.19
N VAL A 134 -7.67 -7.75 -19.03
CA VAL A 134 -7.55 -6.30 -18.76
C VAL A 134 -8.41 -5.83 -17.59
N ALA A 135 -9.30 -6.66 -17.04
CA ALA A 135 -9.73 -6.50 -15.65
C ALA A 135 -8.53 -6.86 -14.75
N ASP A 136 -7.54 -5.98 -14.70
CA ASP A 136 -6.22 -6.21 -14.12
C ASP A 136 -6.15 -5.58 -12.72
N PRO A 137 -6.65 -6.27 -11.66
CA PRO A 137 -6.36 -5.94 -10.27
C PRO A 137 -4.88 -6.22 -9.94
N SER A 138 -3.97 -6.15 -10.92
CA SER A 138 -2.53 -6.44 -10.88
C SER A 138 -1.65 -5.43 -11.64
N GLY A 139 -2.16 -4.27 -12.07
CA GLY A 139 -1.41 -3.18 -12.71
C GLY A 139 -1.58 -1.81 -12.03
N PRO A 140 -0.80 -0.77 -12.42
CA PRO A 140 -0.76 0.54 -11.76
C PRO A 140 -2.16 1.17 -11.78
N TRP A 141 -2.81 1.20 -10.61
CA TRP A 141 -4.23 1.45 -10.51
C TRP A 141 -4.61 2.92 -10.81
N PHE A 142 -5.22 3.13 -11.98
CA PHE A 142 -6.47 3.87 -12.14
C PHE A 142 -7.12 3.51 -13.50
N GLU A 143 -7.88 2.42 -13.57
CA GLU A 143 -8.96 2.30 -14.58
C GLU A 143 -10.30 2.42 -13.87
N GLY A 144 -10.59 3.63 -13.35
CA GLY A 144 -11.89 3.95 -12.73
C GLY A 144 -13.09 3.63 -13.63
N VAL A 145 -12.87 3.48 -14.95
CA VAL A 145 -13.84 2.94 -15.90
C VAL A 145 -14.26 1.51 -15.54
N ALA A 146 -13.33 0.57 -15.33
CA ALA A 146 -13.67 -0.81 -14.99
C ALA A 146 -14.42 -0.91 -13.65
N TYR A 147 -14.04 -0.07 -12.69
CA TYR A 147 -14.73 0.02 -11.39
C TYR A 147 -16.17 0.53 -11.52
N LEU A 148 -16.42 1.51 -12.39
CA LEU A 148 -17.75 2.12 -12.59
C LEU A 148 -18.61 1.44 -13.67
N GLN A 149 -18.04 0.59 -14.52
CA GLN A 149 -18.79 -0.15 -15.56
C GLN A 149 -19.96 -0.97 -14.98
N ASN A 150 -19.86 -1.39 -13.72
CA ASN A 150 -20.88 -2.14 -13.00
C ASN A 150 -21.70 -1.28 -12.02
N LYS A 151 -21.55 0.05 -12.04
CA LYS A 151 -22.26 0.99 -11.15
C LYS A 151 -23.16 1.92 -11.97
N THR A 152 -24.22 2.44 -11.33
CA THR A 152 -25.11 3.44 -11.96
C THR A 152 -24.39 4.79 -12.05
N ASN A 153 -24.43 5.41 -13.23
CA ASN A 153 -23.88 6.76 -13.45
C ASN A 153 -24.86 7.82 -12.96
N ASP A 154 -25.07 7.85 -11.64
CA ASP A 154 -25.92 8.86 -11.02
C ASP A 154 -25.21 10.22 -11.01
N PRO A 155 -25.96 11.33 -11.16
CA PRO A 155 -25.38 12.68 -11.06
C PRO A 155 -24.80 12.94 -9.67
N THR A 156 -23.79 13.79 -9.61
CA THR A 156 -23.10 14.12 -8.36
C THR A 156 -23.40 15.55 -7.94
N ILE A 157 -23.85 15.71 -6.70
CA ILE A 157 -23.85 17.00 -6.01
C ILE A 157 -22.60 17.04 -5.14
N VAL A 158 -21.57 17.77 -5.56
CA VAL A 158 -20.25 17.72 -4.91
C VAL A 158 -20.31 18.14 -3.45
N ALA A 159 -21.12 19.15 -3.11
CA ALA A 159 -21.27 19.59 -1.73
C ALA A 159 -21.86 18.48 -0.83
N GLU A 160 -22.85 17.74 -1.33
CA GLU A 160 -23.43 16.61 -0.60
C GLU A 160 -22.41 15.46 -0.48
N ALA A 161 -21.74 15.10 -1.58
CA ALA A 161 -20.71 14.07 -1.62
C ALA A 161 -19.58 14.37 -0.61
N LYS A 162 -19.10 15.61 -0.55
CA LYS A 162 -18.03 16.01 0.38
C LYS A 162 -18.50 16.13 1.84
N SER A 163 -19.80 16.24 2.08
CA SER A 163 -20.39 16.27 3.42
C SER A 163 -20.59 14.88 4.05
N LYS A 164 -20.43 13.80 3.26
CA LYS A 164 -20.64 12.42 3.73
C LYS A 164 -19.75 12.11 4.94
N LYS A 165 -20.34 11.41 5.91
CA LYS A 165 -19.72 11.04 7.17
C LYS A 165 -18.99 9.70 7.01
N ILE A 166 -17.67 9.71 7.16
CA ILE A 166 -16.82 8.54 6.89
C ILE A 166 -16.22 7.99 8.19
N ALA A 167 -16.43 6.71 8.49
CA ALA A 167 -15.68 6.02 9.54
C ALA A 167 -14.36 5.49 8.98
N ILE A 168 -13.25 5.74 9.67
CA ILE A 168 -11.95 5.10 9.42
C ILE A 168 -11.66 4.18 10.61
N VAL A 169 -11.81 2.87 10.41
CA VAL A 169 -11.65 1.88 11.48
C VAL A 169 -10.19 1.38 11.50
N GLY A 170 -9.39 1.93 12.41
CA GLY A 170 -7.97 1.63 12.60
C GLY A 170 -7.07 2.83 12.28
N GLY A 171 -6.33 3.31 13.28
CA GLY A 171 -5.33 4.38 13.17
C GLY A 171 -3.94 3.88 12.75
N GLY A 172 -3.86 2.84 11.91
CA GLY A 172 -2.62 2.39 11.27
C GLY A 172 -2.20 3.29 10.11
N MET A 173 -1.04 3.02 9.49
CA MET A 173 -0.52 3.86 8.39
C MET A 173 -1.50 4.05 7.23
N SER A 174 -2.29 3.02 6.89
CA SER A 174 -3.30 3.12 5.84
C SER A 174 -4.46 4.05 6.24
N GLY A 175 -5.00 3.89 7.45
CA GLY A 175 -6.06 4.76 7.97
C GLY A 175 -5.63 6.22 8.13
N LEU A 176 -4.40 6.45 8.61
CA LEU A 176 -3.79 7.78 8.72
C LEU A 176 -3.60 8.44 7.34
N LEU A 177 -3.13 7.69 6.34
CA LEU A 177 -3.02 8.25 4.99
C LEU A 177 -4.40 8.52 4.40
N THR A 178 -5.39 7.64 4.55
CA THR A 178 -6.76 7.89 4.09
C THR A 178 -7.33 9.19 4.66
N SER A 179 -7.13 9.47 5.95
CA SER A 179 -7.62 10.72 6.54
C SER A 179 -6.97 11.96 5.91
N LEU A 180 -5.66 11.89 5.62
CA LEU A 180 -4.92 12.95 4.93
C LEU A 180 -5.40 13.15 3.49
N LEU A 181 -5.66 12.05 2.76
CA LEU A 181 -6.14 12.09 1.37
C LEU A 181 -7.56 12.64 1.26
N LEU A 182 -8.44 12.35 2.23
CA LEU A 182 -9.78 12.93 2.28
C LEU A 182 -9.72 14.44 2.56
N ASP A 183 -8.88 14.86 3.50
CA ASP A 183 -8.67 16.29 3.78
C ASP A 183 -8.11 17.04 2.55
N SER A 184 -7.19 16.44 1.79
CA SER A 184 -6.57 17.10 0.62
C SER A 184 -7.55 17.41 -0.51
N VAL A 185 -8.69 16.72 -0.55
CA VAL A 185 -9.77 16.95 -1.53
C VAL A 185 -10.99 17.64 -0.93
N GLY A 186 -10.90 18.11 0.32
CA GLY A 186 -11.94 18.88 1.02
C GLY A 186 -13.05 18.03 1.64
N MET A 187 -12.82 16.72 1.83
CA MET A 187 -13.71 15.84 2.60
C MET A 187 -13.22 15.76 4.04
N THR A 188 -13.80 16.54 4.94
CA THR A 188 -13.30 16.71 6.32
C THR A 188 -14.14 15.99 7.38
N ASN A 189 -15.34 15.52 7.02
CA ASN A 189 -16.27 14.81 7.90
C ASN A 189 -15.93 13.31 8.01
N TRP A 190 -14.72 13.02 8.47
CA TRP A 190 -14.26 11.67 8.76
C TRP A 190 -13.88 11.54 10.25
N HIS A 191 -13.94 10.33 10.77
CA HIS A 191 -13.55 10.04 12.15
C HIS A 191 -12.74 8.73 12.23
N ILE A 192 -11.58 8.76 12.88
CA ILE A 192 -10.75 7.59 13.13
C ILE A 192 -11.18 6.91 14.43
N ILE A 193 -11.39 5.61 14.37
CA ILE A 193 -11.66 4.77 15.54
C ILE A 193 -10.48 3.83 15.72
N GLU A 194 -9.70 4.02 16.78
CA GLU A 194 -8.49 3.29 17.08
C GLU A 194 -8.66 2.41 18.33
N SER A 195 -8.32 1.12 18.18
CA SER A 195 -8.51 0.12 19.22
C SER A 195 -7.54 0.26 20.40
N SER A 196 -6.36 0.83 20.15
CA SER A 196 -5.30 1.05 21.14
C SER A 196 -5.25 2.49 21.62
N GLN A 197 -4.30 2.82 22.50
CA GLN A 197 -4.06 4.17 23.01
C GLN A 197 -3.08 4.98 22.14
N ARG A 198 -2.80 4.52 20.90
CA ARG A 198 -1.86 5.18 19.99
C ARG A 198 -2.25 4.94 18.54
N VAL A 199 -1.77 5.81 17.66
CA VAL A 199 -1.78 5.58 16.21
C VAL A 199 -0.48 4.91 15.75
N GLY A 200 -0.48 4.39 14.52
CA GLY A 200 0.67 3.78 13.84
C GLY A 200 0.53 2.27 13.60
N GLY A 201 -0.45 1.60 14.20
CA GLY A 201 -0.71 0.17 13.98
C GLY A 201 0.51 -0.69 14.34
N ARG A 202 1.14 -1.35 13.35
CA ARG A 202 2.37 -2.14 13.54
C ARG A 202 3.66 -1.31 13.53
N VAL A 203 3.61 -0.04 13.14
CA VAL A 203 4.73 0.89 13.33
C VAL A 203 4.88 1.15 14.82
N ARG A 204 5.96 0.65 15.42
CA ARG A 204 6.17 0.64 16.87
C ARG A 204 7.66 0.75 17.19
N THR A 205 8.03 1.88 17.79
CA THR A 205 9.36 2.09 18.36
C THR A 205 9.23 2.00 19.89
N LYS A 206 10.18 1.37 20.58
CA LYS A 206 10.20 1.35 22.04
C LYS A 206 11.46 1.98 22.58
N TYR A 207 11.27 3.08 23.33
CA TYR A 207 12.28 3.76 24.13
C TYR A 207 12.35 3.05 25.49
N LEU A 208 13.54 2.57 25.88
CA LEU A 208 13.75 1.78 27.09
C LEU A 208 14.26 2.68 28.22
N ALA A 209 14.20 2.17 29.46
CA ALA A 209 14.73 2.87 30.65
C ALA A 209 14.16 4.29 30.87
N GLY A 210 12.93 4.56 30.43
CA GLY A 210 12.30 5.88 30.55
C GLY A 210 12.91 6.96 29.65
N SER A 211 13.70 6.56 28.67
CA SER A 211 14.36 7.47 27.73
C SER A 211 13.39 8.16 26.78
N ARG A 212 13.82 9.31 26.26
CA ARG A 212 13.12 10.09 25.25
C ARG A 212 13.74 9.84 23.87
N PRO A 213 13.05 10.24 22.78
CA PRO A 213 13.57 10.03 21.42
C PRO A 213 14.97 10.61 21.17
N GLU A 214 15.28 11.76 21.77
CA GLU A 214 16.59 12.41 21.71
C GLU A 214 17.73 11.65 22.41
N ASP A 215 17.42 10.68 23.27
CA ASP A 215 18.42 9.91 24.01
C ASP A 215 18.90 8.67 23.22
N TYR A 216 18.27 8.35 22.08
CA TYR A 216 18.64 7.24 21.18
C TYR A 216 18.71 5.83 21.83
N GLN A 217 18.01 5.64 22.96
CA GLN A 217 17.92 4.37 23.69
C GLN A 217 16.65 3.60 23.33
N TYR A 218 16.47 3.33 22.03
CA TYR A 218 15.28 2.66 21.52
C TYR A 218 15.58 1.47 20.63
N GLN A 219 14.55 0.70 20.32
CA GLN A 219 14.58 -0.23 19.19
C GLN A 219 13.23 -0.37 18.49
N GLU A 220 13.27 -0.74 17.22
CA GLU A 220 12.12 -0.95 16.37
C GLU A 220 11.49 -2.33 16.60
N MET A 221 10.31 -2.32 17.24
CA MET A 221 9.51 -3.52 17.47
C MET A 221 8.58 -3.85 16.29
N GLY A 222 8.43 -2.90 15.36
CA GLY A 222 7.73 -3.05 14.08
C GLY A 222 8.67 -3.05 12.87
N PRO A 223 8.34 -2.38 11.74
CA PRO A 223 9.26 -2.18 10.61
C PRO A 223 10.49 -1.39 11.05
N MET A 224 11.64 -1.62 10.40
CA MET A 224 12.94 -1.08 10.84
C MET A 224 13.63 -0.17 9.82
N ARG A 225 13.28 -0.27 8.54
CA ARG A 225 14.05 0.30 7.44
C ARG A 225 13.28 0.33 6.13
N PHE A 226 13.82 1.09 5.17
CA PHE A 226 13.29 1.28 3.81
C PHE A 226 14.42 1.07 2.80
N PRO A 227 14.23 0.22 1.77
CA PRO A 227 15.15 0.12 0.65
C PRO A 227 15.06 1.38 -0.21
N VAL A 228 16.19 1.80 -0.78
CA VAL A 228 16.27 3.00 -1.64
C VAL A 228 16.75 2.64 -3.04
N ALA A 229 17.89 1.96 -3.12
CA ALA A 229 18.51 1.64 -4.41
C ALA A 229 19.42 0.42 -4.33
N ILE A 230 19.59 -0.24 -5.46
CA ILE A 230 20.52 -1.35 -5.71
C ILE A 230 21.67 -0.78 -6.53
N ARG A 231 22.90 -0.90 -6.02
CA ARG A 231 24.13 -0.53 -6.75
C ARG A 231 24.93 -1.76 -7.09
N TYR A 232 25.12 -2.02 -8.37
CA TYR A 232 25.90 -3.15 -8.84
C TYR A 232 27.39 -2.83 -8.82
N ALA A 233 28.20 -3.66 -8.16
CA ALA A 233 29.62 -3.41 -7.96
C ALA A 233 30.45 -3.56 -9.26
N ASP A 234 30.02 -4.42 -10.17
CA ASP A 234 30.71 -4.76 -11.42
C ASP A 234 30.56 -3.68 -12.51
N THR A 235 29.38 -3.05 -12.57
CA THR A 235 28.97 -2.13 -13.62
C THR A 235 28.79 -0.70 -13.11
N ASN A 236 28.74 -0.52 -11.79
CA ASN A 236 28.50 0.76 -11.12
C ASN A 236 27.13 1.41 -11.43
N GLU A 237 26.22 0.66 -12.06
CA GLU A 237 24.83 1.07 -12.29
C GLU A 237 24.07 1.12 -10.96
N THR A 238 23.15 2.08 -10.83
CA THR A 238 22.24 2.23 -9.69
C THR A 238 20.80 2.12 -10.16
N LEU A 239 20.08 1.13 -9.66
CA LEU A 239 18.63 0.96 -9.82
C LEU A 239 17.93 1.52 -8.60
N GLU A 240 17.09 2.54 -8.79
CA GLU A 240 16.23 3.05 -7.74
C GLU A 240 14.99 2.17 -7.57
N ILE A 241 14.62 1.93 -6.32
CA ILE A 241 13.38 1.24 -5.95
C ILE A 241 12.28 2.30 -5.81
N GLN A 242 11.35 2.33 -6.77
CA GLN A 242 10.44 3.47 -6.99
C GLN A 242 9.24 3.50 -6.04
N ASP A 243 8.69 2.35 -5.71
CA ASP A 243 7.48 2.21 -4.91
C ASP A 243 7.65 2.74 -3.47
N HIS A 244 8.79 2.48 -2.84
CA HIS A 244 9.13 3.02 -1.52
C HIS A 244 9.25 4.56 -1.46
N LYS A 245 9.35 5.25 -2.60
CA LYS A 245 9.39 6.74 -2.63
C LYS A 245 8.15 7.39 -2.06
N MET A 246 6.99 6.71 -2.09
CA MET A 246 5.76 7.19 -1.46
C MET A 246 5.93 7.43 0.05
N VAL A 247 6.79 6.65 0.73
CA VAL A 247 7.07 6.85 2.16
C VAL A 247 7.89 8.13 2.38
N PHE A 248 8.86 8.41 1.51
CA PHE A 248 9.67 9.63 1.58
C PHE A 248 8.84 10.87 1.28
N GLN A 249 7.96 10.81 0.27
CA GLN A 249 6.99 11.86 -0.02
C GLN A 249 6.07 12.12 1.17
N LEU A 250 5.52 11.06 1.80
CA LEU A 250 4.64 11.22 2.95
C LEU A 250 5.30 11.99 4.09
N ALA A 251 6.55 11.64 4.41
CA ALA A 251 7.33 12.34 5.42
C ALA A 251 7.53 13.83 5.07
N GLU A 252 7.87 14.15 3.83
CA GLU A 252 8.01 15.54 3.37
C GLU A 252 6.68 16.32 3.50
N THR A 253 5.58 15.71 3.07
CA THR A 253 4.23 16.28 3.20
C THR A 253 3.88 16.55 4.66
N LEU A 254 4.12 15.59 5.56
CA LEU A 254 3.84 15.75 6.99
C LEU A 254 4.72 16.82 7.64
N ASN A 255 6.00 16.90 7.27
CA ASN A 255 6.90 17.94 7.74
C ASN A 255 6.37 19.33 7.34
N LYS A 256 5.97 19.49 6.07
CA LYS A 256 5.38 20.74 5.57
C LYS A 256 4.09 21.10 6.30
N LEU A 257 3.17 20.16 6.48
CA LEU A 257 1.88 20.38 7.16
C LEU A 257 2.05 20.74 8.64
N ASN A 258 3.09 20.23 9.29
CA ASN A 258 3.44 20.60 10.67
C ASN A 258 4.33 21.85 10.77
N GLY A 259 4.43 22.65 9.70
CA GLY A 259 5.24 23.88 9.69
C GLY A 259 6.73 23.63 9.93
N ASN A 260 7.23 22.45 9.56
CA ASN A 260 8.60 21.98 9.82
C ASN A 260 8.99 21.97 11.31
N ASN A 261 8.02 21.74 12.20
CA ASN A 261 8.28 21.58 13.63
C ASN A 261 9.31 20.45 13.88
N SER A 262 10.42 20.78 14.54
CA SER A 262 11.52 19.85 14.83
C SER A 262 11.11 18.65 15.68
N ASP A 263 10.09 18.80 16.52
CA ASP A 263 9.63 17.76 17.45
C ASP A 263 8.77 16.70 16.78
N LEU A 264 8.27 17.00 15.57
CA LEU A 264 7.46 16.10 14.74
C LEU A 264 8.14 15.77 13.42
N ALA A 265 9.36 16.29 13.21
CA ALA A 265 10.05 16.15 11.94
C ALA A 265 10.41 14.68 11.67
N VAL A 266 9.92 14.16 10.56
CA VAL A 266 10.29 12.84 10.04
C VAL A 266 11.55 13.01 9.20
N ARG A 267 12.71 12.60 9.75
CA ARG A 267 14.01 12.73 9.10
C ARG A 267 14.58 11.36 8.80
N PHE A 268 14.91 11.10 7.54
CA PHE A 268 15.55 9.85 7.17
C PHE A 268 17.05 9.91 7.42
N ILE A 269 17.57 8.86 8.05
CA ILE A 269 18.99 8.63 8.28
C ILE A 269 19.41 7.31 7.64
N ARG A 270 20.70 7.13 7.43
CA ARG A 270 21.25 5.89 6.85
C ARG A 270 20.94 4.70 7.76
N TRP A 271 20.51 3.60 7.15
CA TRP A 271 20.49 2.28 7.80
C TRP A 271 21.67 1.44 7.31
N ILE A 272 22.36 0.78 8.24
CA ILE A 272 23.44 -0.15 7.94
C ILE A 272 22.83 -1.55 7.90
N GLN A 273 22.61 -2.09 6.70
CA GLN A 273 21.97 -3.38 6.50
C GLN A 273 22.84 -4.56 6.95
N SER A 274 24.12 -4.52 6.59
CA SER A 274 25.09 -5.57 6.90
C SER A 274 26.39 -4.96 7.41
N SER A 275 27.04 -5.66 8.33
CA SER A 275 28.31 -5.24 8.92
C SER A 275 29.21 -6.47 9.08
N PRO A 276 30.52 -6.37 8.77
CA PRO A 276 31.41 -7.53 8.71
C PRO A 276 31.55 -8.29 10.03
N ASN A 277 31.39 -7.59 11.17
CA ASN A 277 31.68 -8.12 12.49
C ASN A 277 30.45 -8.59 13.26
N THR A 278 29.26 -8.56 12.66
CA THR A 278 28.07 -9.16 13.27
C THR A 278 28.25 -10.68 13.43
N PRO A 279 27.70 -11.29 14.49
CA PRO A 279 27.60 -12.74 14.61
C PRO A 279 26.98 -13.35 13.36
N THR A 280 27.44 -14.54 12.99
CA THR A 280 26.87 -15.30 11.84
C THR A 280 26.51 -16.71 12.27
N ASN A 281 25.53 -17.31 11.60
CA ASN A 281 25.27 -18.73 11.74
C ASN A 281 26.51 -19.54 11.32
N SER A 282 27.17 -20.15 12.30
CA SER A 282 28.38 -20.94 12.13
C SER A 282 28.13 -22.44 12.21
N ARG A 283 26.87 -22.89 12.21
CA ARG A 283 26.47 -24.30 12.27
C ARG A 283 27.19 -25.09 13.38
N GLY A 284 27.24 -24.53 14.58
CA GLY A 284 27.90 -25.10 15.76
C GLY A 284 29.39 -24.81 15.87
N GLY A 285 30.02 -24.24 14.83
CA GLY A 285 31.42 -23.81 14.91
C GLY A 285 31.59 -22.62 15.86
N ARG A 286 32.66 -22.60 16.63
CA ARG A 286 32.98 -21.55 17.62
C ARG A 286 34.44 -21.14 17.49
N LEU A 287 34.73 -19.90 17.89
CA LEU A 287 36.11 -19.43 18.06
C LEU A 287 36.80 -20.20 19.19
N ALA A 288 38.14 -20.10 19.29
CA ALA A 288 38.90 -20.77 20.35
C ALA A 288 38.49 -20.36 21.78
N ASN A 289 37.94 -19.15 21.93
CA ASN A 289 37.38 -18.65 23.19
C ASN A 289 35.92 -19.04 23.42
N GLY A 290 35.34 -19.88 22.55
CA GLY A 290 33.96 -20.37 22.64
C GLY A 290 32.88 -19.43 22.06
N LEU A 291 33.24 -18.24 21.59
CA LEU A 291 32.26 -17.28 21.05
C LEU A 291 31.81 -17.64 19.62
N ILE A 292 30.65 -17.12 19.24
CA ILE A 292 30.14 -17.20 17.86
C ILE A 292 31.05 -16.34 16.94
N PRO A 293 31.56 -16.91 15.83
CA PRO A 293 32.40 -16.14 14.92
C PRO A 293 31.58 -15.08 14.16
N SER A 294 32.26 -14.04 13.71
CA SER A 294 31.67 -13.03 12.83
C SER A 294 31.62 -13.47 11.37
N ALA A 295 30.81 -12.80 10.56
CA ALA A 295 30.75 -13.03 9.11
C ALA A 295 32.12 -12.82 8.42
N ALA A 296 32.92 -11.85 8.86
CA ALA A 296 34.26 -11.63 8.34
C ALA A 296 35.24 -12.75 8.74
N GLN A 297 35.18 -13.23 9.98
CA GLN A 297 36.03 -14.33 10.43
C GLN A 297 35.72 -15.62 9.67
N VAL A 298 34.44 -15.93 9.45
CA VAL A 298 34.02 -17.08 8.64
C VAL A 298 34.49 -16.96 7.18
N ARG A 299 34.41 -15.76 6.58
CA ARG A 299 34.94 -15.54 5.22
C ARG A 299 36.46 -15.72 5.13
N ALA A 300 37.19 -15.30 6.17
CA ALA A 300 38.63 -15.46 6.24
C ALA A 300 39.05 -16.91 6.55
N ASN A 301 38.23 -17.65 7.29
CA ASN A 301 38.49 -19.03 7.66
C ASN A 301 37.19 -19.85 7.68
N SER A 302 36.94 -20.58 6.59
CA SER A 302 35.74 -21.42 6.42
C SER A 302 35.66 -22.61 7.39
N SER A 303 36.77 -23.01 8.02
CA SER A 303 36.76 -24.08 9.04
C SER A 303 36.03 -23.70 10.33
N LEU A 304 35.73 -22.41 10.53
CA LEU A 304 34.92 -21.92 11.65
C LEU A 304 33.43 -22.24 11.49
N VAL A 305 33.03 -22.80 10.35
CA VAL A 305 31.64 -23.22 10.12
C VAL A 305 31.56 -24.73 10.19
N GLY A 306 30.61 -25.23 10.98
CA GLY A 306 30.33 -26.66 11.04
C GLY A 306 29.91 -27.23 9.68
N PRO A 307 30.00 -28.57 9.55
CA PRO A 307 29.69 -29.25 8.30
C PRO A 307 28.26 -28.92 7.83
N ALA A 308 28.11 -28.69 6.53
CA ALA A 308 26.78 -28.61 5.93
C ALA A 308 26.11 -29.99 5.98
N GLN A 309 24.78 -30.03 5.94
CA GLN A 309 24.05 -31.28 5.78
C GLN A 309 24.45 -31.95 4.46
N THR A 310 24.63 -33.27 4.47
CA THR A 310 24.96 -34.01 3.25
C THR A 310 23.71 -34.14 2.39
N PRO A 311 23.74 -33.74 1.10
CA PRO A 311 22.58 -33.88 0.24
C PRO A 311 22.25 -35.36 0.02
N PRO A 312 20.96 -35.75 0.02
CA PRO A 312 20.57 -37.15 -0.22
C PRO A 312 20.94 -37.62 -1.63
N ASN A 313 20.99 -36.70 -2.59
CA ASN A 313 21.52 -36.89 -3.94
C ASN A 313 22.03 -35.53 -4.46
N ALA A 314 23.35 -35.33 -4.49
CA ALA A 314 23.95 -34.05 -4.87
C ALA A 314 23.57 -33.59 -6.29
N ALA A 315 23.53 -34.50 -7.26
CA ALA A 315 23.20 -34.16 -8.64
C ALA A 315 21.72 -33.73 -8.76
N ALA A 316 20.81 -34.44 -8.10
CA ALA A 316 19.39 -34.11 -8.11
C ALA A 316 19.10 -32.79 -7.36
N VAL A 317 19.76 -32.56 -6.23
CA VAL A 317 19.66 -31.30 -5.47
C VAL A 317 20.13 -30.12 -6.32
N ASN A 318 21.32 -30.21 -6.93
CA ASN A 318 21.84 -29.12 -7.76
C ASN A 318 20.92 -28.85 -8.95
N ALA A 319 20.48 -29.89 -9.66
CA ALA A 319 19.57 -29.74 -10.79
C ALA A 319 18.22 -29.11 -10.36
N ALA A 320 17.68 -29.48 -9.20
CA ALA A 320 16.45 -28.91 -8.69
C ALA A 320 16.61 -27.43 -8.30
N SER A 321 17.69 -27.08 -7.62
CA SER A 321 18.02 -25.69 -7.26
C SER A 321 18.27 -24.82 -8.50
N ASP A 322 18.98 -25.33 -9.51
CA ASP A 322 19.24 -24.60 -10.76
C ASP A 322 17.95 -24.39 -11.56
N ASN A 323 17.10 -25.42 -11.65
CA ASN A 323 15.79 -25.31 -12.31
C ASN A 323 14.87 -24.33 -11.59
N PHE A 324 14.83 -24.36 -10.25
CA PHE A 324 14.02 -23.41 -9.47
C PHE A 324 14.53 -21.97 -9.64
N THR A 325 15.85 -21.76 -9.57
CA THR A 325 16.46 -20.44 -9.82
C THR A 325 16.13 -19.93 -11.22
N SER A 326 16.15 -20.81 -12.22
CA SER A 326 15.77 -20.48 -13.60
C SER A 326 14.27 -20.17 -13.76
N PHE A 327 13.40 -20.84 -12.99
CA PHE A 327 11.95 -20.60 -13.00
C PHE A 327 11.59 -19.25 -12.36
N ILE A 328 12.19 -18.97 -11.20
CA ILE A 328 12.03 -17.69 -10.52
C ILE A 328 12.59 -16.56 -11.38
N ASP A 329 13.76 -16.75 -12.03
CA ASP A 329 14.40 -15.76 -12.91
C ASP A 329 14.48 -14.37 -12.25
N LEU A 330 15.45 -14.21 -11.35
CA LEU A 330 15.86 -12.92 -10.81
C LEU A 330 16.98 -12.30 -11.65
N SER A 331 16.88 -12.39 -12.99
CA SER A 331 17.80 -11.70 -13.88
C SER A 331 17.77 -10.18 -13.67
N ARG A 332 18.83 -9.49 -14.10
CA ARG A 332 18.95 -8.03 -13.98
C ARG A 332 17.76 -7.28 -14.58
N GLU A 333 17.22 -7.79 -15.69
CA GLU A 333 16.02 -7.24 -16.33
C GLU A 333 14.78 -7.33 -15.43
N ARG A 334 14.56 -8.48 -14.77
CA ARG A 334 13.42 -8.68 -13.85
C ARG A 334 13.56 -7.84 -12.59
N VAL A 335 14.76 -7.80 -12.02
CA VAL A 335 15.06 -6.93 -10.87
C VAL A 335 14.79 -5.46 -11.23
N ALA A 336 15.23 -5.01 -12.41
CA ALA A 336 14.95 -3.66 -12.89
C ALA A 336 13.46 -3.40 -13.12
N SER A 337 12.73 -4.37 -13.70
CA SER A 337 11.28 -4.29 -13.90
C SER A 337 10.54 -4.12 -12.58
N LEU A 338 10.87 -4.91 -11.56
CA LEU A 338 10.22 -4.83 -10.24
C LEU A 338 10.59 -3.54 -9.51
N ALA A 339 11.88 -3.18 -9.48
CA ALA A 339 12.35 -1.95 -8.83
C ALA A 339 11.72 -0.69 -9.46
N SER A 340 11.48 -0.68 -10.77
CA SER A 340 10.86 0.44 -11.48
C SER A 340 9.34 0.47 -11.40
N ASN A 341 8.68 -0.69 -11.47
CA ASN A 341 7.22 -0.79 -11.49
C ASN A 341 6.75 -2.14 -10.90
N VAL A 342 6.55 -2.17 -9.58
CA VAL A 342 6.09 -3.36 -8.85
C VAL A 342 4.74 -3.88 -9.35
N TYR A 343 3.85 -3.01 -9.84
CA TYR A 343 2.56 -3.41 -10.38
C TYR A 343 2.74 -4.18 -11.69
N LYS A 344 3.53 -3.65 -12.64
CA LYS A 344 3.84 -4.36 -13.88
C LYS A 344 4.51 -5.70 -13.61
N ALA A 345 5.43 -5.75 -12.64
CA ALA A 345 6.07 -7.00 -12.21
C ALA A 345 5.08 -8.00 -11.59
N HIS A 346 4.10 -7.53 -10.80
CA HIS A 346 3.05 -8.38 -10.24
C HIS A 346 2.17 -8.99 -11.34
N LYS A 347 1.72 -8.18 -12.32
CA LYS A 347 0.98 -8.70 -13.48
C LYS A 347 1.77 -9.79 -14.22
N GLU A 348 3.05 -9.52 -14.45
CA GLU A 348 3.92 -10.46 -15.11
C GLU A 348 4.09 -11.76 -14.31
N ALA A 349 4.20 -11.66 -12.98
CA ALA A 349 4.26 -12.82 -12.08
C ALA A 349 3.03 -13.72 -12.21
N ILE A 350 1.83 -13.13 -12.31
CA ILE A 350 0.59 -13.89 -12.59
C ILE A 350 0.69 -14.60 -13.94
N ALA A 351 1.05 -13.88 -15.00
CA ALA A 351 1.15 -14.45 -16.35
C ALA A 351 2.17 -15.59 -16.45
N ARG A 352 3.20 -15.57 -15.60
CA ARG A 352 4.24 -16.61 -15.49
C ARG A 352 3.86 -17.77 -14.56
N GLY A 353 2.73 -17.70 -13.88
CA GLY A 353 2.31 -18.73 -12.93
C GLY A 353 3.09 -18.76 -11.62
N ILE A 354 3.72 -17.64 -11.23
CA ILE A 354 4.50 -17.54 -9.97
C ILE A 354 3.61 -17.80 -8.75
N PHE A 355 2.32 -17.47 -8.82
CA PHE A 355 1.37 -17.68 -7.72
C PHE A 355 0.87 -19.13 -7.59
N SER A 356 1.14 -19.98 -8.58
CA SER A 356 0.58 -21.33 -8.68
C SER A 356 1.26 -22.34 -7.73
N PHE A 357 2.45 -22.03 -7.23
CA PHE A 357 3.26 -22.96 -6.44
C PHE A 357 3.88 -22.26 -5.23
N SER A 358 4.17 -23.04 -4.19
CA SER A 358 5.29 -22.74 -3.29
C SER A 358 6.55 -23.38 -3.85
N GLU A 359 7.72 -23.01 -3.35
CA GLU A 359 8.98 -23.66 -3.74
C GLU A 359 8.91 -25.18 -3.53
N THR A 360 8.38 -25.61 -2.38
CA THR A 360 8.21 -27.03 -2.05
C THR A 360 7.31 -27.74 -3.07
N ALA A 361 6.16 -27.14 -3.41
CA ALA A 361 5.24 -27.73 -4.37
C ALA A 361 5.83 -27.81 -5.78
N TYR A 362 6.55 -26.77 -6.20
CA TYR A 362 7.25 -26.73 -7.48
C TYR A 362 8.31 -27.83 -7.57
N VAL A 363 9.21 -27.92 -6.59
CA VAL A 363 10.27 -28.93 -6.57
C VAL A 363 9.70 -30.35 -6.51
N ARG A 364 8.64 -30.57 -5.71
CA ARG A 364 8.04 -31.91 -5.55
C ARG A 364 7.26 -32.37 -6.77
N TYR A 365 6.37 -31.53 -7.29
CA TYR A 365 5.35 -31.94 -8.24
C TYR A 365 5.67 -31.52 -9.68
N GLU A 366 6.21 -30.32 -9.88
CA GLU A 366 6.58 -29.85 -11.22
C GLU A 366 7.93 -30.45 -11.66
N LEU A 367 8.93 -30.45 -10.77
CA LEU A 367 10.24 -31.06 -11.07
C LEU A 367 10.32 -32.56 -10.77
N GLY A 368 9.25 -33.16 -10.22
CA GLY A 368 9.16 -34.59 -9.94
C GLY A 368 10.20 -35.12 -8.94
N GLN A 369 10.76 -34.27 -8.07
CA GLN A 369 11.84 -34.68 -7.16
C GLN A 369 11.35 -35.57 -6.02
N SER A 370 12.24 -36.40 -5.47
CA SER A 370 11.93 -37.26 -4.33
C SER A 370 11.70 -36.44 -3.04
N PRO A 371 10.95 -36.95 -2.03
CA PRO A 371 10.71 -36.22 -0.79
C PRO A 371 11.99 -35.75 -0.11
N ASN A 372 13.05 -36.56 -0.12
CA ASN A 372 14.33 -36.20 0.48
C ASN A 372 15.02 -35.04 -0.27
N VAL A 373 14.95 -35.03 -1.61
CA VAL A 373 15.50 -33.92 -2.41
C VAL A 373 14.67 -32.66 -2.23
N THR A 374 13.34 -32.79 -2.22
CA THR A 374 12.43 -31.66 -1.96
C THR A 374 12.68 -31.03 -0.59
N ASP A 375 12.74 -31.83 0.47
CA ASP A 375 13.01 -31.34 1.83
C ASP A 375 14.36 -30.63 1.91
N PHE A 376 15.39 -31.20 1.27
CA PHE A 376 16.74 -30.60 1.27
C PHE A 376 16.80 -29.26 0.54
N VAL A 377 16.04 -29.09 -0.56
CA VAL A 377 16.05 -27.88 -1.38
C VAL A 377 15.11 -26.81 -0.80
N ALA A 378 13.87 -27.18 -0.50
CA ALA A 378 12.77 -26.26 -0.27
C ALA A 378 12.12 -26.40 1.13
N GLY A 379 12.43 -27.48 1.85
CA GLY A 379 11.80 -27.79 3.13
C GLY A 379 10.30 -28.04 3.01
N THR A 380 9.51 -27.27 3.77
CA THR A 380 8.05 -27.40 3.87
C THR A 380 7.33 -26.06 3.67
N ASP A 381 7.98 -25.11 2.99
CA ASP A 381 7.37 -23.82 2.73
C ASP A 381 6.10 -23.94 1.88
N ASN A 382 5.06 -23.21 2.30
CA ASN A 382 3.76 -23.16 1.67
C ASN A 382 3.34 -21.73 1.32
N GLY A 383 4.30 -20.79 1.34
CA GLY A 383 4.11 -19.41 0.93
C GLY A 383 3.94 -19.29 -0.58
N SER A 384 3.36 -18.17 -1.00
CA SER A 384 3.40 -17.78 -2.40
C SER A 384 4.80 -17.28 -2.78
N LEU A 385 5.33 -17.77 -3.90
CA LEU A 385 6.64 -17.36 -4.44
C LEU A 385 6.73 -15.87 -4.78
N TRP A 386 5.60 -15.19 -4.97
CA TRP A 386 5.59 -13.74 -5.20
C TRP A 386 6.20 -12.98 -4.02
N GLY A 387 5.97 -13.43 -2.78
CA GLY A 387 6.59 -12.91 -1.57
C GLY A 387 8.10 -12.87 -1.67
N ASP A 388 8.69 -14.03 -1.97
CA ASP A 388 10.13 -14.18 -2.14
C ASP A 388 10.65 -13.30 -3.28
N TRP A 389 9.85 -13.11 -4.33
CA TRP A 389 10.27 -12.37 -5.51
C TRP A 389 10.51 -10.87 -5.22
N TYR A 390 9.53 -10.18 -4.65
CA TYR A 390 9.72 -8.76 -4.32
C TYR A 390 10.67 -8.57 -3.13
N ASP A 391 10.65 -9.47 -2.14
CA ASP A 391 11.55 -9.36 -0.99
C ASP A 391 13.00 -9.57 -1.42
N ASN A 392 13.30 -10.49 -2.35
CA ASN A 392 14.66 -10.64 -2.88
C ASN A 392 15.15 -9.36 -3.57
N VAL A 393 14.29 -8.66 -4.31
CA VAL A 393 14.64 -7.37 -4.94
C VAL A 393 14.87 -6.30 -3.88
N TYR A 394 13.97 -6.16 -2.91
CA TYR A 394 14.13 -5.17 -1.84
C TYR A 394 15.37 -5.45 -0.98
N PHE A 395 15.63 -6.71 -0.63
CA PHE A 395 16.81 -7.09 0.16
C PHE A 395 18.12 -7.07 -0.63
N SER A 396 18.06 -6.96 -1.96
CA SER A 396 19.21 -6.66 -2.81
C SER A 396 19.65 -5.19 -2.76
N ALA A 397 18.86 -4.31 -2.12
CA ALA A 397 19.23 -2.90 -1.96
C ALA A 397 20.58 -2.76 -1.25
N THR A 398 21.42 -1.87 -1.78
CA THR A 398 22.70 -1.49 -1.19
C THR A 398 22.62 -0.15 -0.48
N ASP A 399 21.56 0.63 -0.75
CA ASP A 399 21.24 1.85 -0.01
C ASP A 399 19.92 1.70 0.76
N TRP A 400 19.97 2.01 2.05
CA TRP A 400 18.85 1.87 2.99
C TRP A 400 18.69 3.10 3.86
N ARG A 401 17.44 3.37 4.27
CA ARG A 401 17.10 4.42 5.23
C ARG A 401 16.33 3.87 6.42
N THR A 402 16.44 4.55 7.55
CA THR A 402 15.51 4.46 8.69
C THR A 402 15.13 5.88 9.11
N ILE A 403 14.34 6.06 10.15
CA ILE A 403 13.91 7.39 10.62
C ILE A 403 14.66 7.73 11.92
N ASP A 404 15.20 8.94 11.95
CA ASP A 404 15.87 9.51 13.11
C ASP A 404 14.93 9.52 14.31
N LYS A 405 15.47 9.11 15.47
CA LYS A 405 14.74 8.97 16.73
C LYS A 405 13.61 7.94 16.72
N GLY A 406 13.45 7.14 15.66
CA GLY A 406 12.52 6.02 15.59
C GLY A 406 11.48 6.15 14.47
N ILE A 407 11.13 5.03 13.83
CA ILE A 407 10.13 5.00 12.77
C ILE A 407 8.74 5.44 13.27
N GLU A 408 8.47 5.35 14.58
CA GLU A 408 7.26 5.90 15.19
C GLU A 408 7.12 7.43 15.03
N MET A 409 8.17 8.16 14.68
CA MET A 409 8.07 9.58 14.33
C MET A 409 7.15 9.81 13.11
N LEU A 410 7.05 8.84 12.19
CA LEU A 410 6.16 8.93 11.03
C LEU A 410 4.68 8.98 11.41
N PRO A 411 4.09 8.00 12.13
CA PRO A 411 2.71 8.11 12.59
C PRO A 411 2.51 9.22 13.63
N ARG A 412 3.54 9.57 14.42
CA ARG A 412 3.45 10.68 15.39
C ARG A 412 3.21 12.03 14.71
N ALA A 413 3.78 12.25 13.53
CA ALA A 413 3.61 13.48 12.76
C ALA A 413 2.14 13.70 12.28
N PHE A 414 1.29 12.68 12.31
CA PHE A 414 -0.16 12.86 12.08
C PHE A 414 -0.90 13.42 13.29
N GLY A 415 -0.35 13.33 14.51
CA GLY A 415 -1.03 13.67 15.75
C GLY A 415 -1.78 15.00 15.72
N PRO A 416 -1.13 16.12 15.36
CA PRO A 416 -1.81 17.42 15.27
C PRO A 416 -2.92 17.48 14.21
N LEU A 417 -2.81 16.70 13.13
CA LEU A 417 -3.73 16.71 11.98
C LEU A 417 -5.04 15.95 12.29
N ILE A 418 -5.00 15.02 13.25
CA ILE A 418 -6.12 14.14 13.58
C ILE A 418 -6.71 14.37 14.99
N LYS A 419 -6.10 15.25 15.80
CA LYS A 419 -6.34 15.37 17.25
C LYS A 419 -7.81 15.45 17.68
N ASP A 420 -8.66 16.09 16.88
CA ASP A 420 -10.09 16.31 17.18
C ASP A 420 -11.02 15.32 16.47
N ARG A 421 -10.46 14.33 15.75
CA ARG A 421 -11.17 13.39 14.86
C ARG A 421 -10.71 11.94 15.08
N VAL A 422 -10.28 11.62 16.29
CA VAL A 422 -9.85 10.28 16.68
C VAL A 422 -10.43 9.87 18.02
N THR A 423 -10.93 8.64 18.11
CA THR A 423 -11.27 7.99 19.38
C THR A 423 -10.32 6.83 19.63
N TYR A 424 -9.56 6.91 20.72
CA TYR A 424 -8.65 5.87 21.18
C TYR A 424 -9.36 4.85 22.09
N GLY A 425 -8.81 3.64 22.18
CA GLY A 425 -9.31 2.58 23.06
C GLY A 425 -10.66 1.97 22.65
N ARG A 426 -11.21 2.31 21.48
CA ARG A 426 -12.52 1.80 21.04
C ARG A 426 -12.32 0.60 20.11
N LYS A 427 -12.66 -0.59 20.61
CA LYS A 427 -12.57 -1.85 19.86
C LYS A 427 -13.85 -2.07 19.06
N ILE A 428 -13.74 -1.98 17.74
CA ILE A 428 -14.82 -2.38 16.85
C ILE A 428 -14.94 -3.91 16.84
N GLU A 429 -16.18 -4.39 16.90
CA GLU A 429 -16.52 -5.82 16.90
C GLU A 429 -17.52 -6.20 15.80
N GLY A 430 -17.96 -5.22 15.00
CA GLY A 430 -18.96 -5.49 13.99
C GLY A 430 -19.25 -4.32 13.08
N LEU A 431 -19.82 -4.67 11.94
CA LEU A 431 -20.41 -3.75 10.97
C LEU A 431 -21.83 -4.22 10.65
N THR A 432 -22.77 -3.30 10.50
CA THR A 432 -24.16 -3.63 10.15
C THR A 432 -24.68 -2.66 9.10
N HIS A 433 -24.98 -3.16 7.91
CA HIS A 433 -25.55 -2.34 6.83
C HIS A 433 -27.05 -2.19 7.07
N ASN A 434 -27.54 -0.95 6.97
CA ASN A 434 -28.94 -0.61 7.08
C ASN A 434 -29.51 -0.35 5.67
N PRO A 435 -30.35 -1.25 5.12
CA PRO A 435 -30.91 -1.08 3.78
C PRO A 435 -31.82 0.14 3.63
N SER A 436 -32.47 0.58 4.72
CA SER A 436 -33.41 1.71 4.68
C SER A 436 -32.70 3.06 4.57
N SER A 437 -31.60 3.25 5.30
CA SER A 437 -30.78 4.46 5.21
C SER A 437 -29.66 4.35 4.17
N ASN A 438 -29.38 3.13 3.68
CA ASN A 438 -28.23 2.78 2.85
C ASN A 438 -26.89 3.20 3.48
N LYS A 439 -26.78 3.05 4.80
CA LYS A 439 -25.61 3.39 5.61
C LYS A 439 -25.00 2.16 6.28
N ILE A 440 -23.80 2.32 6.80
CA ILE A 440 -23.09 1.28 7.55
C ILE A 440 -22.93 1.72 9.01
N ALA A 441 -23.40 0.90 9.93
CA ALA A 441 -23.21 1.09 11.36
C ALA A 441 -21.91 0.41 11.80
N VAL A 442 -21.11 1.11 12.59
CA VAL A 442 -19.91 0.59 13.25
C VAL A 442 -20.29 0.22 14.68
N ASN A 443 -20.00 -1.01 15.11
CA ASN A 443 -20.47 -1.56 16.38
C ASN A 443 -19.31 -1.78 17.37
N TRP A 444 -19.49 -1.37 18.63
CA TRP A 444 -18.53 -1.57 19.71
C TRP A 444 -19.20 -1.84 21.05
N ARG A 445 -18.40 -2.23 22.04
CA ARG A 445 -18.81 -2.33 23.45
C ARG A 445 -17.88 -1.54 24.33
N ASN A 446 -18.45 -0.79 25.27
CA ASN A 446 -17.66 -0.14 26.33
C ASN A 446 -17.41 -1.13 27.48
N ASP A 447 -18.38 -2.00 27.78
CA ASP A 447 -18.24 -3.14 28.70
C ASP A 447 -18.20 -4.45 27.89
N PRO A 448 -17.11 -5.24 27.95
CA PRO A 448 -17.02 -6.53 27.24
C PRO A 448 -18.15 -7.52 27.54
N PHE A 449 -18.83 -7.38 28.68
CA PHE A 449 -19.94 -8.26 29.09
C PHE A 449 -21.32 -7.72 28.72
N GLN A 450 -21.43 -6.51 28.17
CA GLN A 450 -22.72 -5.99 27.71
C GLN A 450 -23.28 -6.90 26.61
N GLN A 451 -24.59 -7.16 26.61
CA GLN A 451 -25.21 -8.09 25.66
C GLN A 451 -25.46 -7.43 24.29
N THR A 452 -25.87 -6.17 24.28
CA THR A 452 -26.14 -5.40 23.04
C THR A 452 -25.00 -4.42 22.76
N PRO A 453 -24.45 -4.39 21.53
CA PRO A 453 -23.41 -3.42 21.20
C PRO A 453 -24.00 -2.02 21.06
N GLU A 454 -23.18 -1.02 21.31
CA GLU A 454 -23.44 0.34 20.84
C GLU A 454 -23.09 0.43 19.35
N SER A 455 -23.74 1.37 18.65
CA SER A 455 -23.50 1.57 17.23
C SER A 455 -23.62 3.03 16.81
N GLU A 456 -22.92 3.37 15.74
CA GLU A 456 -23.01 4.68 15.11
C GLU A 456 -23.02 4.51 13.59
N GLU A 457 -23.97 5.18 12.92
CA GLU A 457 -24.11 5.12 11.46
C GLU A 457 -23.18 6.12 10.74
N TYR A 458 -22.64 5.65 9.63
CA TYR A 458 -21.78 6.38 8.70
C TYR A 458 -22.24 6.12 7.27
N ASP A 459 -21.97 7.07 6.36
CA ASP A 459 -22.25 6.86 4.94
C ASP A 459 -21.35 5.79 4.35
N TYR A 460 -20.08 5.72 4.79
CA TYR A 460 -19.11 4.68 4.45
C TYR A 460 -18.20 4.34 5.64
N ALA A 461 -17.71 3.10 5.65
CA ALA A 461 -16.67 2.63 6.57
C ALA A 461 -15.45 2.17 5.78
N VAL A 462 -14.32 2.85 5.99
CA VAL A 462 -13.01 2.45 5.49
C VAL A 462 -12.30 1.69 6.61
N VAL A 463 -12.14 0.38 6.43
CA VAL A 463 -11.63 -0.54 7.46
C VAL A 463 -10.15 -0.83 7.21
N ALA A 464 -9.30 -0.25 8.07
CA ALA A 464 -7.85 -0.47 8.09
C ALA A 464 -7.43 -1.58 9.07
N ALA A 465 -8.36 -2.10 9.87
CA ALA A 465 -8.12 -3.22 10.78
C ALA A 465 -7.70 -4.49 10.00
N PRO A 466 -6.71 -5.26 10.48
CA PRO A 466 -6.27 -6.47 9.79
C PRO A 466 -7.35 -7.55 9.85
N PHE A 467 -7.39 -8.42 8.83
CA PHE A 467 -8.36 -9.51 8.75
C PHE A 467 -8.31 -10.51 9.90
N THR A 468 -7.18 -10.60 10.60
CA THR A 468 -7.04 -11.34 11.87
C THR A 468 -7.98 -10.85 12.96
N LYS A 469 -8.37 -9.56 12.93
CA LYS A 469 -9.38 -8.98 13.83
C LYS A 469 -10.76 -8.94 13.19
N VAL A 470 -10.85 -8.55 11.93
CA VAL A 470 -12.14 -8.47 11.21
C VAL A 470 -12.84 -9.83 11.15
N ARG A 471 -12.11 -10.95 11.06
CA ARG A 471 -12.74 -12.30 11.05
C ARG A 471 -13.44 -12.69 12.35
N LEU A 472 -13.26 -11.91 13.42
CA LEU A 472 -13.97 -12.10 14.68
C LEU A 472 -15.27 -11.27 14.74
N TRP A 473 -15.50 -10.40 13.75
CA TRP A 473 -16.61 -9.47 13.75
C TRP A 473 -17.91 -10.10 13.24
N ARG A 474 -19.03 -9.50 13.64
CA ARG A 474 -20.29 -9.67 12.89
C ARG A 474 -20.30 -8.66 11.75
N THR A 475 -20.39 -9.12 10.51
CA THR A 475 -20.37 -8.26 9.32
C THR A 475 -21.63 -8.46 8.47
N PRO A 476 -21.94 -7.55 7.53
CA PRO A 476 -22.88 -7.85 6.45
C PRO A 476 -22.46 -9.12 5.70
N GLN A 477 -23.41 -9.71 4.98
CA GLN A 477 -23.15 -10.87 4.15
C GLN A 477 -22.44 -10.45 2.87
N TYR A 478 -21.11 -10.28 2.96
CA TYR A 478 -20.26 -10.00 1.81
C TYR A 478 -20.28 -11.13 0.78
N SER A 479 -19.75 -10.84 -0.41
CA SER A 479 -19.52 -11.82 -1.45
C SER A 479 -18.75 -13.03 -0.92
N SER A 480 -18.94 -14.17 -1.59
CA SER A 480 -18.25 -15.41 -1.22
C SER A 480 -16.71 -15.25 -1.23
N LEU A 481 -16.21 -14.40 -2.13
CA LEU A 481 -14.78 -14.14 -2.27
C LEU A 481 -14.24 -13.29 -1.11
N LEU A 482 -14.87 -12.14 -0.83
CA LEU A 482 -14.46 -11.27 0.27
C LEU A 482 -14.63 -11.94 1.64
N SER A 483 -15.74 -12.67 1.85
CA SER A 483 -15.97 -13.44 3.07
C SER A 483 -14.88 -14.47 3.32
N ARG A 484 -14.44 -15.20 2.29
CA ARG A 484 -13.32 -16.14 2.41
C ARG A 484 -12.00 -15.44 2.66
N ALA A 485 -11.71 -14.35 1.95
CA ALA A 485 -10.51 -13.57 2.15
C ALA A 485 -10.35 -13.11 3.61
N ILE A 486 -11.41 -12.54 4.19
CA ILE A 486 -11.44 -12.12 5.61
C ILE A 486 -11.17 -13.32 6.52
N ALA A 487 -11.87 -14.42 6.30
CA ALA A 487 -11.83 -15.59 7.18
C ALA A 487 -10.51 -16.37 7.11
N THR A 488 -9.84 -16.42 5.95
CA THR A 488 -8.74 -17.38 5.71
C THR A 488 -7.40 -16.77 5.34
N MET A 489 -7.31 -15.47 5.01
CA MET A 489 -6.02 -14.84 4.67
C MET A 489 -4.98 -15.13 5.76
N ASN A 490 -3.84 -15.69 5.35
CA ASN A 490 -2.79 -16.10 6.27
C ASN A 490 -1.91 -14.92 6.70
N TYR A 491 -1.41 -14.97 7.94
CA TYR A 491 -0.51 -13.97 8.51
C TYR A 491 0.69 -14.68 9.15
N SER A 492 1.87 -14.08 9.01
CA SER A 492 3.09 -14.63 9.62
C SER A 492 3.23 -14.15 11.08
N PRO A 493 3.63 -15.03 12.01
CA PRO A 493 4.03 -14.64 13.36
C PRO A 493 5.42 -14.01 13.36
N SER A 494 5.66 -13.09 14.29
CA SER A 494 6.98 -12.54 14.56
C SER A 494 7.14 -12.12 16.01
N CYS A 495 8.32 -12.35 16.58
CA CYS A 495 8.72 -11.92 17.90
C CYS A 495 10.05 -11.17 17.88
N LYS A 496 10.13 -10.13 18.70
CA LYS A 496 11.32 -9.29 18.88
C LYS A 496 11.60 -9.07 20.36
N VAL A 497 12.88 -9.07 20.72
CA VAL A 497 13.36 -8.73 22.06
C VAL A 497 14.48 -7.70 21.96
N ALA A 498 14.24 -6.53 22.55
CA ALA A 498 15.18 -5.44 22.69
C ALA A 498 15.79 -5.46 24.09
N LEU A 499 17.12 -5.35 24.18
CA LEU A 499 17.88 -5.39 25.43
C LEU A 499 18.67 -4.10 25.60
N HIS A 500 18.58 -3.50 26.79
CA HIS A 500 19.24 -2.23 27.10
C HIS A 500 20.53 -2.46 27.90
N TYR A 501 21.61 -1.82 27.44
CA TYR A 501 22.96 -1.94 27.97
C TYR A 501 23.49 -0.59 28.45
N GLN A 502 24.34 -0.61 29.49
CA GLN A 502 24.92 0.59 30.11
C GLN A 502 25.79 1.39 29.14
N THR A 503 26.47 0.69 28.24
CA THR A 503 27.29 1.29 27.18
C THR A 503 27.05 0.55 25.86
N ARG A 504 27.51 1.17 24.77
CA ARG A 504 27.55 0.56 23.43
C ARG A 504 28.77 -0.34 23.27
N PHE A 505 28.96 -1.28 24.20
CA PHE A 505 30.16 -2.11 24.28
C PHE A 505 30.52 -2.80 22.95
N TRP A 506 29.51 -3.16 22.13
CA TRP A 506 29.68 -3.77 20.82
C TRP A 506 30.45 -2.89 19.81
N GLU A 507 30.41 -1.57 19.95
CA GLU A 507 31.16 -0.62 19.10
C GLU A 507 32.62 -0.48 19.54
N HIS A 508 32.98 -1.03 20.71
CA HIS A 508 34.32 -0.96 21.29
C HIS A 508 35.00 -2.32 21.41
N LEU A 509 34.40 -3.36 20.83
CA LEU A 509 35.04 -4.66 20.67
C LEU A 509 36.20 -4.57 19.67
N ASP A 510 37.09 -5.56 19.69
CA ASP A 510 38.13 -5.74 18.68
C ASP A 510 37.88 -7.05 17.90
N PRO A 511 37.39 -6.98 16.65
CA PRO A 511 37.02 -5.76 15.90
C PRO A 511 35.60 -5.25 16.25
N PRO A 512 35.29 -3.96 16.02
CA PRO A 512 34.03 -3.34 16.47
C PRO A 512 32.84 -3.73 15.58
N ILE A 513 31.65 -3.76 16.16
CA ILE A 513 30.39 -3.99 15.45
C ILE A 513 29.67 -2.66 15.26
N ILE A 514 29.59 -2.19 14.01
CA ILE A 514 28.94 -0.93 13.64
C ILE A 514 27.70 -1.21 12.80
N GLY A 515 26.52 -1.11 13.40
CA GLY A 515 25.23 -1.44 12.77
C GLY A 515 25.14 -2.87 12.22
N GLY A 516 24.15 -3.12 11.37
CA GLY A 516 23.94 -4.43 10.72
C GLY A 516 23.08 -5.40 11.52
N CYS A 517 22.59 -6.42 10.82
CA CYS A 517 21.89 -7.56 11.39
C CYS A 517 22.65 -8.86 11.09
N GLY A 518 23.06 -9.58 12.12
CA GLY A 518 23.67 -10.90 12.02
C GLY A 518 22.67 -12.02 12.30
N SER A 519 22.81 -13.17 11.65
CA SER A 519 22.07 -14.38 12.02
C SER A 519 22.88 -15.21 13.02
N THR A 520 22.24 -16.09 13.77
CA THR A 520 22.94 -17.04 14.66
C THR A 520 22.42 -18.45 14.42
N ASP A 521 23.16 -19.44 14.93
CA ASP A 521 22.71 -20.83 15.03
C ASP A 521 22.00 -21.14 16.35
N ILE A 522 21.80 -20.12 17.21
CA ILE A 522 21.12 -20.27 18.49
C ILE A 522 19.62 -20.50 18.25
N PRO A 523 19.05 -21.62 18.72
CA PRO A 523 17.63 -21.93 18.52
C PRO A 523 16.71 -20.83 19.04
N GLY A 524 15.78 -20.38 18.19
CA GLY A 524 14.78 -19.39 18.54
C GLY A 524 15.26 -17.94 18.55
N LEU A 525 16.54 -17.64 18.31
CA LEU A 525 17.01 -16.26 18.35
C LEU A 525 16.66 -15.48 17.06
N GLY A 526 16.81 -16.12 15.90
CA GLY A 526 16.74 -15.46 14.60
C GLY A 526 17.93 -14.53 14.38
N ASN A 527 17.67 -13.23 14.23
CA ASN A 527 18.71 -12.23 13.98
C ASN A 527 19.00 -11.34 15.20
N ILE A 528 20.27 -10.96 15.37
CA ILE A 528 20.71 -9.89 16.27
C ILE A 528 20.95 -8.65 15.42
N CYS A 529 20.28 -7.53 15.72
CA CYS A 529 20.46 -6.27 14.98
C CYS A 529 20.98 -5.14 15.88
N TYR A 530 22.05 -4.51 15.43
CA TYR A 530 22.71 -3.40 16.12
C TYR A 530 22.20 -2.07 15.56
N PRO A 531 22.01 -1.04 16.41
CA PRO A 531 21.55 0.27 15.96
C PRO A 531 22.44 0.88 14.88
N SER A 532 21.80 1.52 13.89
CA SER A 532 22.49 2.31 12.85
C SER A 532 22.58 3.80 13.20
N TYR A 533 22.20 4.17 14.41
CA TYR A 533 22.13 5.53 14.93
C TYR A 533 22.95 5.67 16.22
N ALA A 534 23.31 6.92 16.53
CA ALA A 534 24.15 7.29 17.67
C ALA A 534 25.45 6.45 17.76
N ILE A 535 26.05 6.15 16.59
CA ILE A 535 27.33 5.43 16.49
C ILE A 535 28.43 6.25 17.16
N ASN A 536 29.32 5.58 17.89
CA ASN A 536 30.39 6.15 18.71
C ASN A 536 29.91 6.99 19.90
N SER A 537 28.64 6.90 20.29
CA SER A 537 28.18 7.54 21.52
C SER A 537 28.60 6.74 22.76
N SER A 538 28.99 7.43 23.83
CA SER A 538 29.44 6.80 25.08
C SER A 538 28.30 6.44 26.03
N GLY A 539 27.05 6.75 25.67
CA GLY A 539 25.88 6.54 26.49
C GLY A 539 25.34 5.10 26.41
N PRO A 540 24.23 4.82 27.11
CA PRO A 540 23.52 3.56 27.00
C PRO A 540 23.03 3.30 25.57
N GLY A 541 22.79 2.02 25.25
CA GLY A 541 22.29 1.64 23.94
C GLY A 541 21.39 0.41 24.02
N VAL A 542 20.59 0.20 22.96
CA VAL A 542 19.65 -0.91 22.88
C VAL A 542 19.98 -1.79 21.68
N ILE A 543 20.22 -3.07 21.90
CA ILE A 543 20.37 -4.06 20.81
C ILE A 543 19.04 -4.77 20.62
N LEU A 544 18.65 -5.01 19.37
CA LEU A 544 17.63 -6.02 19.08
C LEU A 544 18.29 -7.39 19.21
N GLY A 545 18.24 -7.97 20.40
CA GLY A 545 18.92 -9.23 20.70
C GLY A 545 18.27 -10.44 20.03
N SER A 546 17.01 -10.31 19.62
CA SER A 546 16.31 -11.33 18.85
C SER A 546 15.30 -10.70 17.91
N TYR A 547 15.30 -11.20 16.68
CA TYR A 547 14.24 -11.02 15.69
C TYR A 547 13.96 -12.35 15.01
N ALA A 548 12.88 -13.01 15.44
CA ALA A 548 12.44 -14.29 14.92
C ALA A 548 11.07 -14.15 14.24
N SER A 549 10.85 -14.94 13.19
CA SER A 549 9.59 -15.03 12.46
C SER A 549 9.18 -16.49 12.23
N GLY A 550 7.98 -16.72 11.69
CA GLY A 550 7.49 -18.04 11.31
C GLY A 550 7.35 -19.02 12.49
N THR A 551 7.62 -20.30 12.23
CA THR A 551 7.41 -21.39 13.21
C THR A 551 8.13 -21.16 14.54
N ALA A 552 9.35 -20.61 14.50
CA ALA A 552 10.09 -20.26 15.72
C ALA A 552 9.36 -19.19 16.53
N ALA A 553 8.90 -18.11 15.88
CA ALA A 553 8.16 -17.04 16.55
C ALA A 553 6.87 -17.52 17.22
N ARG A 554 6.14 -18.48 16.63
CA ARG A 554 4.97 -19.10 17.26
C ARG A 554 5.33 -19.75 18.60
N SER A 555 6.42 -20.51 18.64
CA SER A 555 6.88 -21.19 19.85
C SER A 555 7.36 -20.19 20.92
N LEU A 556 8.09 -19.16 20.49
CA LEU A 556 8.58 -18.09 21.36
C LEU A 556 7.47 -17.19 21.91
N ALA A 557 6.36 -17.06 21.19
CA ALA A 557 5.18 -16.31 21.64
C ALA A 557 4.51 -16.97 22.85
N ALA A 558 4.57 -18.30 22.95
CA ALA A 558 4.00 -19.09 24.04
C ALA A 558 4.83 -19.04 25.34
N LEU A 559 6.11 -18.66 25.26
CA LEU A 559 6.94 -18.46 26.45
C LEU A 559 6.46 -17.28 27.29
N SER A 560 6.71 -17.35 28.60
CA SER A 560 6.62 -16.17 29.46
C SER A 560 7.59 -15.09 28.96
N GLU A 561 7.27 -13.82 29.24
CA GLU A 561 8.15 -12.73 28.86
C GLU A 561 9.55 -12.89 29.47
N ALA A 562 9.62 -13.25 30.75
CA ALA A 562 10.88 -13.44 31.48
C ALA A 562 11.72 -14.58 30.87
N ASP A 563 11.12 -15.73 30.54
CA ASP A 563 11.87 -16.86 29.97
C ASP A 563 12.43 -16.54 28.58
N HIS A 564 11.62 -15.88 27.74
CA HIS A 564 12.08 -15.47 26.41
C HIS A 564 13.19 -14.43 26.53
N VAL A 565 13.04 -13.40 27.37
CA VAL A 565 14.10 -12.39 27.57
C VAL A 565 15.37 -13.01 28.15
N ALA A 566 15.26 -13.93 29.11
CA ALA A 566 16.40 -14.65 29.67
C ALA A 566 17.10 -15.53 28.63
N LEU A 567 16.34 -16.17 27.72
CA LEU A 567 16.89 -16.90 26.57
C LEU A 567 17.72 -15.97 25.69
N VAL A 568 17.18 -14.82 25.31
CA VAL A 568 17.88 -13.84 24.46
C VAL A 568 19.11 -13.29 25.18
N GLN A 569 19.03 -13.00 26.47
CA GLN A 569 20.18 -12.51 27.23
C GLN A 569 21.31 -13.55 27.32
N ARG A 570 20.98 -14.84 27.54
CA ARG A 570 21.98 -15.92 27.48
C ARG A 570 22.62 -16.01 26.10
N ALA A 571 21.83 -15.86 25.04
CA ALA A 571 22.33 -15.84 23.67
C ALA A 571 23.27 -14.66 23.40
N MET A 572 22.99 -13.48 23.96
CA MET A 572 23.90 -12.34 23.88
C MET A 572 25.22 -12.58 24.60
N VAL A 573 25.21 -13.30 25.73
CA VAL A 573 26.43 -13.74 26.42
C VAL A 573 27.20 -14.78 25.60
N GLU A 574 26.51 -15.69 24.91
CA GLU A 574 27.17 -16.64 23.99
C GLU A 574 27.80 -15.93 22.78
N ALA A 575 27.15 -14.89 22.25
CA ALA A 575 27.64 -14.13 21.11
C ALA A 575 28.79 -13.17 21.46
N HIS A 576 28.77 -12.58 22.66
CA HIS A 576 29.67 -11.48 23.02
C HIS A 576 30.52 -11.71 24.27
N GLY A 577 30.32 -12.81 24.98
CA GLY A 577 31.03 -13.13 26.21
C GLY A 577 30.46 -12.43 27.46
N PRO A 578 31.19 -12.51 28.59
CA PRO A 578 30.74 -12.00 29.89
C PRO A 578 30.34 -10.52 29.90
N ILE A 579 30.94 -9.71 29.02
CA ILE A 579 30.64 -8.27 28.92
C ILE A 579 29.15 -8.00 28.66
N ALA A 580 28.45 -8.87 27.92
CA ALA A 580 27.01 -8.72 27.71
C ALA A 580 26.20 -8.92 29.00
N ALA A 581 26.66 -9.78 29.93
CA ALA A 581 26.03 -9.91 31.23
C ALA A 581 26.34 -8.70 32.12
N GLU A 582 27.61 -8.26 32.14
CA GLU A 582 28.07 -7.13 32.95
C GLU A 582 27.39 -5.80 32.57
N GLN A 583 27.18 -5.59 31.27
CA GLN A 583 26.61 -4.34 30.75
C GLN A 583 25.08 -4.34 30.72
N PHE A 584 24.42 -5.49 30.87
CA PHE A 584 22.96 -5.55 30.81
C PHE A 584 22.33 -4.82 32.00
N THR A 585 21.44 -3.87 31.72
CA THR A 585 20.84 -3.03 32.76
C THR A 585 19.64 -3.66 33.46
N GLY A 586 19.16 -4.80 32.97
CA GLY A 586 17.87 -5.36 33.37
C GLY A 586 16.67 -4.78 32.62
N ASN A 587 16.82 -3.66 31.90
CA ASN A 587 15.74 -3.09 31.09
C ASN A 587 15.64 -3.79 29.73
N TYR A 588 14.42 -4.10 29.31
CA TYR A 588 14.15 -4.78 28.04
C TYR A 588 12.75 -4.43 27.50
N ASN A 589 12.49 -4.80 26.25
CA ASN A 589 11.13 -4.88 25.73
C ASN A 589 10.95 -6.13 24.85
N ARG A 590 9.81 -6.80 24.98
CA ARG A 590 9.41 -7.90 24.13
C ARG A 590 8.14 -7.53 23.36
N GLN A 591 8.10 -7.86 22.07
CA GLN A 591 6.89 -7.77 21.26
C GLN A 591 6.75 -9.05 20.44
N CYS A 592 5.68 -9.79 20.67
CA CYS A 592 5.24 -10.88 19.80
C CYS A 592 3.94 -10.46 19.14
N TRP A 593 3.94 -10.36 17.82
CA TRP A 593 2.80 -9.84 17.07
C TRP A 593 1.63 -10.82 16.98
N GLU A 594 1.91 -12.12 17.08
CA GLU A 594 0.91 -13.19 17.07
C GLU A 594 -0.09 -13.08 18.23
N THR A 595 0.39 -12.66 19.40
CA THR A 595 -0.41 -12.50 20.62
C THR A 595 -0.73 -11.04 20.92
N ASP A 596 -0.45 -10.12 19.99
CA ASP A 596 -0.82 -8.72 20.14
C ASP A 596 -2.35 -8.56 20.06
N GLU A 597 -2.92 -7.93 21.08
CA GLU A 597 -4.36 -7.76 21.23
C GLU A 597 -5.01 -7.01 20.04
N HIS A 598 -4.27 -6.11 19.38
CA HIS A 598 -4.80 -5.25 18.33
C HIS A 598 -4.45 -5.74 16.92
N GLN A 599 -3.46 -6.63 16.78
CA GLN A 599 -2.98 -7.09 15.47
C GLN A 599 -3.15 -8.59 15.24
N ALA A 600 -2.86 -9.46 16.22
CA ALA A 600 -2.87 -10.94 16.08
C ALA A 600 -2.19 -11.46 14.79
N GLY A 601 -0.99 -10.96 14.52
CA GLY A 601 -0.19 -11.29 13.34
C GLY A 601 0.80 -10.18 13.00
N ALA A 602 1.96 -10.53 12.46
CA ALA A 602 3.01 -9.56 12.13
C ALA A 602 2.79 -8.90 10.76
N TRP A 603 2.43 -9.69 9.74
CA TRP A 603 2.08 -9.23 8.40
C TRP A 603 1.29 -10.29 7.64
N ALA A 604 0.52 -9.88 6.63
CA ALA A 604 -0.09 -10.83 5.71
C ALA A 604 1.00 -11.64 5.00
N ALA A 605 0.84 -12.96 4.99
CA ALA A 605 1.74 -13.87 4.32
C ALA A 605 0.85 -14.89 3.58
N PRO A 606 0.28 -14.50 2.42
CA PRO A 606 -0.68 -15.33 1.71
C PRO A 606 -0.11 -16.72 1.43
N ALA A 607 -0.90 -17.75 1.71
CA ALA A 607 -0.59 -19.10 1.23
C ALA A 607 -0.71 -19.17 -0.30
N VAL A 608 -0.17 -20.22 -0.92
CA VAL A 608 -0.28 -20.45 -2.38
C VAL A 608 -1.71 -20.22 -2.87
N GLY A 609 -1.85 -19.40 -3.93
CA GLY A 609 -3.12 -19.03 -4.55
C GLY A 609 -3.99 -18.01 -3.80
N GLN A 610 -3.76 -17.72 -2.51
CA GLN A 610 -4.62 -16.80 -1.76
C GLN A 610 -4.60 -15.37 -2.31
N GLN A 611 -3.42 -14.86 -2.68
CA GLN A 611 -3.28 -13.50 -3.19
C GLN A 611 -4.00 -13.37 -4.55
N ASP A 612 -3.68 -14.22 -5.51
CA ASP A 612 -4.31 -14.24 -6.84
C ASP A 612 -5.85 -14.35 -6.75
N LEU A 613 -6.35 -15.23 -5.88
CA LEU A 613 -7.79 -15.40 -5.67
C LEU A 613 -8.46 -14.18 -5.04
N TYR A 614 -7.88 -13.59 -3.98
CA TYR A 614 -8.60 -12.64 -3.14
C TYR A 614 -8.35 -11.18 -3.47
N LEU A 615 -7.24 -10.87 -4.15
CA LEU A 615 -6.90 -9.51 -4.54
C LEU A 615 -8.06 -8.80 -5.25
N PRO A 616 -8.78 -9.40 -6.24
CA PRO A 616 -9.91 -8.74 -6.90
C PRO A 616 -11.05 -8.33 -5.95
N ALA A 617 -11.26 -9.05 -4.84
CA ALA A 617 -12.31 -8.73 -3.88
C ALA A 617 -12.08 -7.39 -3.17
N TYR A 618 -10.81 -7.01 -2.95
CA TYR A 618 -10.46 -5.75 -2.29
C TYR A 618 -10.71 -4.54 -3.19
N TYR A 619 -10.83 -4.75 -4.50
CA TYR A 619 -11.13 -3.70 -5.49
C TYR A 619 -12.62 -3.38 -5.59
N GLN A 620 -13.47 -3.98 -4.75
CA GLN A 620 -14.91 -3.72 -4.71
C GLN A 620 -15.33 -3.05 -3.40
N THR A 621 -16.30 -2.14 -3.49
CA THR A 621 -17.00 -1.61 -2.30
C THR A 621 -18.25 -2.44 -2.08
N GLU A 622 -18.34 -3.11 -0.93
CA GLU A 622 -19.51 -3.92 -0.59
C GLU A 622 -20.19 -3.35 0.66
N PHE A 623 -21.52 -3.16 0.60
CA PHE A 623 -22.30 -2.64 1.74
C PHE A 623 -21.70 -1.39 2.39
N LYS A 624 -21.26 -0.43 1.56
CA LYS A 624 -20.60 0.82 2.00
C LYS A 624 -19.32 0.60 2.81
N THR A 625 -18.69 -0.57 2.67
CA THR A 625 -17.45 -0.95 3.35
C THR A 625 -16.31 -1.07 2.34
N ILE A 626 -15.16 -0.46 2.67
CA ILE A 626 -13.93 -0.52 1.87
C ILE A 626 -12.81 -1.03 2.80
N PHE A 627 -12.15 -2.13 2.45
CA PHE A 627 -11.02 -2.65 3.22
C PHE A 627 -9.71 -2.08 2.70
N ILE A 628 -8.84 -1.62 3.60
CA ILE A 628 -7.50 -1.08 3.29
C ILE A 628 -6.45 -1.61 4.27
N GLY A 629 -5.18 -1.40 3.93
CA GLY A 629 -4.02 -1.87 4.70
C GLY A 629 -3.16 -2.82 3.89
N GLU A 630 -1.95 -3.11 4.38
CA GLU A 630 -0.96 -3.90 3.62
C GLU A 630 -1.51 -5.25 3.12
N HIS A 631 -2.41 -5.87 3.88
CA HIS A 631 -2.99 -7.17 3.56
C HIS A 631 -3.94 -7.16 2.36
N THR A 632 -4.22 -5.97 1.84
CA THR A 632 -5.04 -5.71 0.64
C THR A 632 -4.24 -5.07 -0.49
N SER A 633 -2.91 -5.04 -0.38
CA SER A 633 -1.98 -4.56 -1.40
C SER A 633 -1.28 -5.73 -2.11
N TYR A 634 -0.46 -5.40 -3.10
CA TYR A 634 0.33 -6.33 -3.92
C TYR A 634 1.54 -6.88 -3.19
N THR A 635 2.13 -6.07 -2.32
CA THR A 635 3.25 -6.46 -1.47
C THR A 635 2.81 -6.45 -0.02
N HIS A 636 3.51 -7.19 0.82
CA HIS A 636 3.17 -7.33 2.23
C HIS A 636 4.38 -7.00 3.10
N ALA A 637 4.14 -6.80 4.40
CA ALA A 637 5.18 -6.47 5.40
C ALA A 637 5.87 -5.09 5.26
N TRP A 638 5.51 -4.27 4.27
CA TRP A 638 6.11 -2.94 4.06
C TRP A 638 5.11 -1.79 4.32
N ILE A 639 5.62 -0.64 4.80
CA ILE A 639 4.79 0.57 5.00
C ILE A 639 4.21 1.05 3.66
N PHE A 640 4.99 0.98 2.58
CA PHE A 640 4.52 1.30 1.22
C PHE A 640 3.21 0.58 0.89
N SER A 641 3.12 -0.72 1.17
CA SER A 641 1.92 -1.54 0.92
C SER A 641 0.68 -1.00 1.65
N ALA A 642 0.84 -0.48 2.87
CA ALA A 642 -0.25 0.15 3.60
C ALA A 642 -0.66 1.49 2.97
N LEU A 643 0.31 2.28 2.48
CA LEU A 643 0.05 3.57 1.85
C LEU A 643 -0.61 3.39 0.48
N ASP A 644 -0.09 2.49 -0.35
CA ASP A 644 -0.65 2.09 -1.64
C ASP A 644 -2.13 1.70 -1.52
N SER A 645 -2.44 0.82 -0.57
CA SER A 645 -3.81 0.41 -0.31
C SER A 645 -4.71 1.56 0.17
N ALA A 646 -4.18 2.55 0.90
CA ALA A 646 -4.95 3.72 1.30
C ALA A 646 -5.26 4.66 0.12
N VAL A 647 -4.35 4.82 -0.83
CA VAL A 647 -4.60 5.56 -2.07
C VAL A 647 -5.69 4.87 -2.87
N ARG A 648 -5.59 3.54 -3.07
CA ARG A 648 -6.63 2.73 -3.73
C ARG A 648 -7.99 2.89 -3.05
N GLY A 649 -8.07 2.67 -1.74
CA GLY A 649 -9.32 2.73 -0.99
C GLY A 649 -9.97 4.12 -1.00
N THR A 650 -9.16 5.16 -0.92
CA THR A 650 -9.66 6.54 -1.02
C THR A 650 -10.17 6.85 -2.43
N ALA A 651 -9.45 6.42 -3.46
CA ALA A 651 -9.91 6.58 -4.84
C ALA A 651 -11.23 5.84 -5.09
N GLN A 652 -11.38 4.61 -4.57
CA GLN A 652 -12.66 3.87 -4.64
C GLN A 652 -13.81 4.64 -3.99
N LEU A 653 -13.59 5.17 -2.78
CA LEU A 653 -14.59 5.97 -2.07
C LEU A 653 -14.99 7.22 -2.88
N LEU A 654 -14.01 7.93 -3.43
CA LEU A 654 -14.27 9.13 -4.24
C LEU A 654 -15.04 8.79 -5.52
N LEU A 655 -14.69 7.69 -6.19
CA LEU A 655 -15.41 7.20 -7.37
C LEU A 655 -16.85 6.78 -7.04
N ASP A 656 -17.07 6.14 -5.89
CA ASP A 656 -18.41 5.80 -5.37
C ASP A 656 -19.30 7.01 -5.14
N LEU A 657 -18.67 8.16 -4.87
CA LEU A 657 -19.34 9.44 -4.67
C LEU A 657 -19.37 10.28 -5.96
N GLY A 658 -18.87 9.77 -7.10
CA GLY A 658 -18.78 10.46 -8.38
C GLY A 658 -17.76 11.60 -8.44
N LEU A 659 -16.86 11.68 -7.46
CA LEU A 659 -15.77 12.64 -7.35
C LEU A 659 -14.53 12.19 -8.16
N VAL A 660 -14.70 12.09 -9.48
CA VAL A 660 -13.67 11.56 -10.40
C VAL A 660 -12.43 12.43 -10.45
N ASP A 661 -12.60 13.76 -10.48
CA ASP A 661 -11.46 14.68 -10.53
C ASP A 661 -10.60 14.58 -9.25
N GLU A 662 -11.26 14.50 -8.09
CA GLU A 662 -10.60 14.29 -6.80
C GLU A 662 -9.89 12.93 -6.75
N ALA A 663 -10.51 11.86 -7.27
CA ALA A 663 -9.88 10.54 -7.34
C ALA A 663 -8.62 10.56 -8.23
N LYS A 664 -8.67 11.25 -9.38
CA LYS A 664 -7.51 11.45 -10.26
C LYS A 664 -6.43 12.27 -9.58
N GLN A 665 -6.79 13.34 -8.88
CA GLN A 665 -5.84 14.16 -8.12
C GLN A 665 -5.06 13.31 -7.11
N VAL A 666 -5.77 12.52 -6.29
CA VAL A 666 -5.17 11.63 -5.30
C VAL A 666 -4.24 10.60 -5.95
N ALA A 667 -4.68 9.94 -7.03
CA ALA A 667 -3.86 8.95 -7.72
C ALA A 667 -2.61 9.57 -8.36
N GLN A 668 -2.74 10.73 -9.03
CA GLN A 668 -1.62 11.42 -9.67
C GLN A 668 -0.58 11.91 -8.67
N GLU A 669 -1.02 12.41 -7.51
CA GLU A 669 -0.12 12.92 -6.49
C GLU A 669 0.69 11.81 -5.82
N TRP A 670 0.07 10.67 -5.52
CA TRP A 670 0.68 9.65 -4.66
C TRP A 670 1.22 8.42 -5.41
N MET A 671 0.67 8.07 -6.57
CA MET A 671 1.08 6.87 -7.32
C MET A 671 1.88 7.17 -8.59
N GLY A 672 1.69 8.34 -9.23
CA GLY A 672 2.10 8.56 -10.62
C GLY A 672 3.44 9.26 -10.87
N ARG A 673 4.16 9.76 -9.84
CA ARG A 673 5.36 10.60 -10.08
C ARG A 673 6.65 9.81 -10.35
N TRP A 674 6.73 8.56 -9.94
CA TRP A 674 7.98 7.77 -9.92
C TRP A 674 7.89 6.44 -10.65
N ILE A 675 6.67 6.02 -11.02
CA ILE A 675 6.42 4.78 -11.73
C ILE A 675 5.90 5.18 -13.11
N GLU A 676 6.70 4.94 -14.16
CA GLU A 676 6.21 5.12 -15.53
C GLU A 676 5.10 4.08 -15.80
N ILE A 677 3.89 4.59 -16.09
CA ILE A 677 2.67 3.80 -16.32
C ILE A 677 2.55 3.42 -17.79
#